data_AF-A0A9W9QYC0-F1
#
_entry.id   AF-A0A9W9QYC0-F1
#
_cell.length_a   1.000
_cell.length_b   1.000
_cell.length_c   1.000
_cell.angle_alpha   90.00
_cell.angle_beta   90.00
_cell.angle_gamma   90.00
#
_symmetry.space_group_name_H-M   'P 1'
#
loop_
_entity.id
_entity.type
_entity.pdbx_description
1 polymer ?
#
loop_
_entity_poly.entity_id
_entity_poly.type
_entity_poly.pdbx_seq_one_letter_code
_entity_poly.pdbx_strand_id
1 'polypeptide(L)'
;MSSLTSPELDSETILSTESTVPTTPEGSLNGGTDKSDANSPGTKATGDESDLDSSIFARPVRSICCVGAGYVGGPTAAVLALKNPHIRVTVVDKDERRIRRWNSQHLPIYEPGLAEIVRISRDGLSQAPENTVPSSNNDPEHVNSQSSPASTFRAPNLFFSANVAECIRESDIVIIAVNTPTKMRGSGAGSATDMTAFEAVAADVVQHARSGAIIVEKSTVPCRTAQMIQEMIGVRRRKAHFEILSNPEFLAAGTAIQDLLHPDRVIIGSSTTKDGQVAAETLAGVYAGFVDRSRIITTNIWSSELAKLVANSMLAQRLSSINSISAICEATGAEINEVSASIGMDSRVGDKFLRAGIGFGGSCFKKDVLSLVYLAESLGLKEVGAYWRQVVTMNEYQRDRFTSRVIKCLNNTLVGKKITLLGYAFKKNTSDTREAPALEIIKTLLDENPGEIAIFDPCCNPYVIESEIRQLHGYGPPALRDDGGAVKVYHNAYEACESSNAILIVTEFDEFRNTDSAVVAPPQQQQNEPSKDVQEGIVSNIGGMKDSASLVYLQERLNDEPNCAADCPDCQRENGKEIADRKLSDALPKQQVNWESIAESMSTPKWLFDGRCIIDIKKMTKLGIRVEMDIFDSAGVFSLKDHFYRMDTGIIGPVTDMKDFVAQFGGSQSATIHGLIVSSILIPAAISSFFAGFLADKFGRSKGISIGVFVFGVGAAIEAAAVHLAMFIVGRVVEGVGEGLFLGTLVVYICEISPTRVRGTFTTGPQLLITLGLVTGFFTCYGTSGIQGSMSWRTPFIVLASLSMTLSMVSLFFLPPSPRWLTIHGREGEATEAWNYLGVSQAEREKVEIELESAVSSPEEVHEKGTNVTRMAEIQVQAKPRHALLDLFSRDVRSRTGLAVFMMGMQQLSGIDGVLYYAPLLFQQAGLASSEASFLASGVSALVIFGVTIPALIWADQWGRRASTIYGGVALSITMFLIGALYASGTVHGSVGAGRCVVIVTIYIFAVIYSLTWGVGIKIYAAEIQPQRTRASATSLAHGSNWAANFLVALTTPILLSKSSYGAYFLFGGCSILTALVCALFMPETKGRSLNEIEDAFKRKSPRSSSVASRMLRPVLKWKS
;
A
#
# COMPACT_ATOMS: atom_id res chain seq x y z
N MET A 1 -8.54 61.42 15.19
CA MET A 1 -8.05 62.25 16.32
C MET A 1 -6.56 62.48 16.14
N SER A 2 -6.00 63.48 16.81
CA SER A 2 -4.70 64.09 16.49
C SER A 2 -3.51 63.52 17.27
N SER A 3 -2.33 63.90 16.79
CA SER A 3 -0.98 63.68 17.31
C SER A 3 -0.64 64.50 18.58
N LEU A 4 0.64 64.43 18.99
CA LEU A 4 1.35 65.17 20.07
C LEU A 4 1.27 64.48 21.46
N THR A 5 2.29 64.47 22.32
CA THR A 5 3.61 65.16 22.31
C THR A 5 4.69 64.36 23.06
N SER A 6 5.98 64.62 22.80
CA SER A 6 7.12 64.27 23.68
C SER A 6 7.39 65.38 24.73
N PRO A 7 8.33 65.16 25.68
CA PRO A 7 9.62 65.85 25.54
C PRO A 7 10.87 65.06 26.02
N GLU A 8 12.02 65.72 25.84
CA GLU A 8 13.44 65.33 26.08
C GLU A 8 13.85 65.32 27.58
N LEU A 9 15.04 64.84 28.01
CA LEU A 9 16.19 64.25 27.27
C LEU A 9 16.56 62.84 27.84
N ASP A 10 17.73 62.40 28.35
CA ASP A 10 19.09 62.93 28.60
C ASP A 10 20.15 61.76 28.57
N SER A 11 21.38 62.02 29.04
CA SER A 11 22.59 61.18 29.12
C SER A 11 22.61 60.21 30.34
N GLU A 12 23.41 59.13 30.44
CA GLU A 12 24.75 58.86 29.88
C GLU A 12 25.10 57.33 29.82
N THR A 13 26.06 56.94 28.95
CA THR A 13 26.87 55.69 28.92
C THR A 13 26.25 54.28 28.71
N ILE A 14 26.48 53.67 27.53
CA ILE A 14 27.24 52.39 27.30
C ILE A 14 27.16 52.00 25.79
N LEU A 15 28.18 51.30 25.27
CA LEU A 15 28.38 51.07 23.81
C LEU A 15 27.38 50.09 23.18
N SER A 16 27.04 50.36 21.92
CA SER A 16 26.55 49.38 20.94
C SER A 16 27.13 49.68 19.55
N THR A 17 27.34 48.66 18.71
CA THR A 17 27.65 48.82 17.27
C THR A 17 27.16 47.60 16.48
N GLU A 18 26.14 47.80 15.66
CA GLU A 18 25.92 47.04 14.42
C GLU A 18 26.18 47.98 13.23
N SER A 19 26.61 47.46 12.07
CA SER A 19 25.92 47.68 10.77
C SER A 19 26.71 47.14 9.55
N THR A 20 26.08 46.23 8.82
CA THR A 20 26.07 46.02 7.34
C THR A 20 27.34 45.86 6.48
N VAL A 21 27.49 44.63 5.94
CA VAL A 21 27.64 44.18 4.52
C VAL A 21 28.18 45.11 3.41
N PRO A 22 28.86 44.53 2.38
CA PRO A 22 28.15 44.39 1.09
C PRO A 22 28.32 43.05 0.31
N THR A 23 27.49 42.93 -0.73
CA THR A 23 27.09 41.84 -1.65
C THR A 23 28.13 41.00 -2.43
N THR A 24 27.71 39.76 -2.75
CA THR A 24 28.11 38.81 -3.83
C THR A 24 27.85 39.37 -5.27
N PRO A 25 28.26 38.75 -6.42
CA PRO A 25 28.02 37.33 -6.79
C PRO A 25 29.02 36.59 -7.75
N GLU A 26 28.71 35.29 -7.95
CA GLU A 26 29.07 34.42 -9.11
C GLU A 26 30.56 34.14 -9.43
N GLY A 27 30.80 33.16 -10.32
CA GLY A 27 32.13 32.66 -10.65
C GLY A 27 32.18 31.95 -12.01
N SER A 28 33.39 31.67 -12.52
CA SER A 28 33.55 31.03 -13.84
C SER A 28 34.87 30.25 -14.00
N LEU A 29 34.73 29.02 -14.52
CA LEU A 29 35.53 28.28 -15.50
C LEU A 29 37.05 28.51 -15.70
N ASN A 30 37.71 27.36 -15.93
CA ASN A 30 38.83 27.12 -16.85
C ASN A 30 40.22 27.71 -16.59
N GLY A 31 41.11 26.84 -16.09
CA GLY A 31 42.29 26.38 -16.86
C GLY A 31 43.21 27.40 -17.53
N GLY A 32 44.32 27.70 -16.86
CA GLY A 32 45.52 28.30 -17.45
C GLY A 32 46.77 27.64 -16.87
N THR A 33 47.78 27.38 -17.70
CA THR A 33 49.06 26.79 -17.29
C THR A 33 50.04 27.86 -16.81
N ASP A 34 50.92 27.53 -15.86
CA ASP A 34 52.35 27.58 -16.17
C ASP A 34 53.22 26.73 -15.23
N LYS A 35 54.44 26.43 -15.68
CA LYS A 35 55.50 25.76 -14.91
C LYS A 35 56.63 26.75 -14.62
N SER A 36 57.29 26.58 -13.48
CA SER A 36 58.73 26.85 -13.38
C SER A 36 59.38 26.05 -12.25
N ASP A 37 60.50 25.40 -12.58
CA ASP A 37 61.34 24.67 -11.62
C ASP A 37 62.34 25.63 -10.94
N ALA A 38 62.61 25.42 -9.65
CA ALA A 38 63.77 25.99 -8.96
C ALA A 38 64.24 25.03 -7.87
N ASN A 39 65.52 24.64 -7.88
CA ASN A 39 66.01 23.51 -7.08
C ASN A 39 67.29 23.88 -6.31
N SER A 40 67.26 23.70 -4.97
CA SER A 40 68.44 23.65 -4.05
C SER A 40 69.26 24.96 -3.87
N PRO A 41 70.27 25.02 -2.96
CA PRO A 41 70.63 24.13 -1.84
C PRO A 41 70.92 24.81 -0.47
N GLY A 42 70.93 24.03 0.62
CA GLY A 42 71.59 24.36 1.90
C GLY A 42 70.69 25.02 2.97
N THR A 43 70.83 24.76 4.27
CA THR A 43 71.94 24.10 5.02
C THR A 43 71.39 23.18 6.13
N LYS A 44 72.11 22.10 6.46
CA LYS A 44 71.73 21.16 7.53
C LYS A 44 71.95 21.74 8.94
N ALA A 45 71.01 21.50 9.84
CA ALA A 45 71.26 21.38 11.27
C ALA A 45 70.85 19.96 11.70
N THR A 46 71.67 19.28 12.49
CA THR A 46 71.47 17.87 12.88
C THR A 46 71.00 17.75 14.33
N GLY A 47 69.88 17.06 14.54
CA GLY A 47 69.41 16.59 15.83
C GLY A 47 68.39 15.47 15.59
N ASP A 48 68.50 14.37 16.33
CA ASP A 48 67.70 13.17 16.10
C ASP A 48 66.25 13.34 16.60
N GLU A 49 65.29 13.40 15.68
CA GLU A 49 63.98 12.77 15.86
C GLU A 49 63.80 11.74 14.74
N SER A 50 63.41 10.53 15.11
CA SER A 50 63.57 9.32 14.29
C SER A 50 62.56 9.21 13.15
N ASP A 51 63.02 8.78 11.97
CA ASP A 51 62.19 8.08 10.98
C ASP A 51 61.51 6.88 11.66
N LEU A 52 60.24 7.02 12.02
CA LEU A 52 59.48 5.95 12.64
C LEU A 52 58.95 5.02 11.54
N ASP A 53 59.41 3.76 11.57
CA ASP A 53 59.10 2.82 10.51
C ASP A 53 57.60 2.47 10.46
N SER A 54 56.98 2.78 9.32
CA SER A 54 55.60 2.40 8.95
C SER A 54 55.29 0.89 9.07
N SER A 55 56.29 0.03 9.24
CA SER A 55 56.09 -1.38 9.61
C SER A 55 55.37 -1.61 10.94
N ILE A 56 55.25 -0.60 11.82
CA ILE A 56 54.56 -0.72 13.12
C ILE A 56 53.10 -1.16 12.96
N PHE A 57 52.35 -0.57 12.01
CA PHE A 57 50.94 -0.90 11.76
C PHE A 57 50.74 -2.04 10.76
N ALA A 58 51.81 -2.47 10.06
CA ALA A 58 51.79 -3.58 9.09
C ALA A 58 52.01 -4.97 9.73
N ARG A 59 51.90 -5.08 11.06
CA ARG A 59 52.18 -6.33 11.80
C ARG A 59 50.97 -7.28 11.77
N PRO A 60 51.17 -8.60 11.66
CA PRO A 60 50.08 -9.57 11.75
C PRO A 60 49.33 -9.44 13.08
N VAL A 61 48.00 -9.26 12.99
CA VAL A 61 47.10 -9.14 14.15
C VAL A 61 47.04 -10.47 14.91
N ARG A 62 47.19 -10.40 16.23
CA ARG A 62 47.13 -11.54 17.17
C ARG A 62 46.09 -11.33 18.26
N SER A 63 45.85 -10.07 18.66
CA SER A 63 44.91 -9.72 19.73
C SER A 63 43.98 -8.56 19.33
N ILE A 64 42.67 -8.78 19.51
CA ILE A 64 41.61 -7.77 19.33
C ILE A 64 40.84 -7.62 20.65
N CYS A 65 40.71 -6.39 21.14
CA CYS A 65 39.79 -6.05 22.24
C CYS A 65 38.56 -5.36 21.66
N CYS A 66 37.36 -5.73 22.10
CA CYS A 66 36.11 -5.05 21.76
C CYS A 66 35.45 -4.48 23.02
N VAL A 67 35.43 -3.16 23.15
CA VAL A 67 34.88 -2.44 24.30
C VAL A 67 33.40 -2.14 24.05
N GLY A 68 32.53 -2.82 24.80
CA GLY A 68 31.08 -2.82 24.68
C GLY A 68 30.55 -4.23 24.35
N ALA A 69 30.08 -4.97 25.35
CA ALA A 69 29.53 -6.32 25.18
C ALA A 69 28.04 -6.32 24.78
N GLY A 70 27.65 -5.33 23.97
CA GLY A 70 26.28 -5.14 23.50
C GLY A 70 25.99 -5.81 22.15
N TYR A 71 24.86 -5.44 21.55
CA TYR A 71 24.31 -6.01 20.30
C TYR A 71 25.25 -5.91 19.09
N VAL A 72 26.16 -4.93 19.07
CA VAL A 72 27.17 -4.79 18.02
C VAL A 72 28.43 -5.56 18.38
N GLY A 73 29.05 -5.25 19.53
CA GLY A 73 30.36 -5.76 19.90
C GLY A 73 30.41 -7.26 20.15
N GLY A 74 29.40 -7.83 20.83
CA GLY A 74 29.34 -9.26 21.14
C GLY A 74 29.29 -10.14 19.88
N PRO A 75 28.26 -10.02 19.02
CA PRO A 75 28.17 -10.78 17.78
C PRO A 75 29.34 -10.52 16.80
N THR A 76 29.79 -9.27 16.67
CA THR A 76 30.95 -8.94 15.82
C THR A 76 32.21 -9.67 16.29
N ALA A 77 32.51 -9.62 17.58
CA ALA A 77 33.65 -10.32 18.17
C ALA A 77 33.54 -11.84 18.05
N ALA A 78 32.33 -12.40 18.21
CA ALA A 78 32.08 -13.82 18.09
C ALA A 78 32.33 -14.32 16.65
N VAL A 79 31.88 -13.60 15.62
CA VAL A 79 32.15 -13.94 14.21
C VAL A 79 33.63 -13.73 13.85
N LEU A 80 34.27 -12.65 14.34
CA LEU A 80 35.71 -12.43 14.15
C LEU A 80 36.54 -13.58 14.75
N ALA A 81 36.20 -14.04 15.96
CA ALA A 81 36.85 -15.19 16.59
C ALA A 81 36.58 -16.50 15.84
N LEU A 82 35.33 -16.74 15.43
CA LEU A 82 34.94 -17.93 14.67
C LEU A 82 35.79 -18.09 13.40
N LYS A 83 35.90 -17.00 12.62
CA LYS A 83 36.56 -16.97 11.30
C LYS A 83 38.07 -16.75 11.35
N ASN A 84 38.62 -16.21 12.44
CA ASN A 84 40.06 -16.09 12.66
C ASN A 84 40.52 -16.87 13.91
N PRO A 85 40.60 -18.22 13.89
CA PRO A 85 41.01 -19.03 15.05
C PRO A 85 42.41 -18.72 15.61
N HIS A 86 43.25 -18.04 14.82
CA HIS A 86 44.60 -17.62 15.20
C HIS A 86 44.65 -16.25 15.91
N ILE A 87 43.53 -15.53 15.97
CA ILE A 87 43.40 -14.24 16.66
C ILE A 87 42.66 -14.46 17.98
N ARG A 88 43.23 -13.96 19.08
CA ARG A 88 42.56 -13.87 20.38
C ARG A 88 41.64 -12.65 20.39
N VAL A 89 40.33 -12.86 20.51
CA VAL A 89 39.33 -11.80 20.58
C VAL A 89 38.77 -11.73 21.99
N THR A 90 38.86 -10.56 22.64
CA THR A 90 38.37 -10.34 24.00
C THR A 90 37.35 -9.22 24.03
N VAL A 91 36.13 -9.51 24.47
CA VAL A 91 35.05 -8.53 24.64
C VAL A 91 35.06 -8.05 26.08
N VAL A 92 34.97 -6.74 26.29
CA VAL A 92 34.96 -6.13 27.63
C VAL A 92 33.83 -5.13 27.82
N ASP A 93 33.30 -5.08 29.03
CA ASP A 93 32.23 -4.17 29.44
C ASP A 93 32.38 -3.83 30.93
N LYS A 94 31.88 -2.66 31.35
CA LYS A 94 31.82 -2.29 32.78
C LYS A 94 30.60 -2.90 33.47
N ASP A 95 29.62 -3.38 32.71
CA ASP A 95 28.50 -4.19 33.20
C ASP A 95 28.94 -5.64 33.47
N GLU A 96 29.39 -5.92 34.69
CA GLU A 96 29.76 -7.28 35.10
C GLU A 96 28.62 -8.30 34.94
N ARG A 97 27.35 -7.87 35.09
CA ARG A 97 26.21 -8.80 34.98
C ARG A 97 26.08 -9.29 33.53
N ARG A 98 26.28 -8.39 32.57
CA ARG A 98 26.35 -8.70 31.13
C ARG A 98 27.53 -9.62 30.80
N ILE A 99 28.71 -9.35 31.35
CA ILE A 99 29.89 -10.23 31.18
C ILE A 99 29.64 -11.62 31.78
N ARG A 100 29.02 -11.72 32.96
CA ARG A 100 28.63 -13.00 33.56
C ARG A 100 27.62 -13.77 32.68
N ARG A 101 26.67 -13.10 32.03
CA ARG A 101 25.74 -13.74 31.07
C ARG A 101 26.46 -14.28 29.82
N TRP A 102 27.38 -13.51 29.21
CA TRP A 102 28.17 -13.99 28.07
C TRP A 102 29.09 -15.17 28.40
N ASN A 103 29.56 -15.27 29.65
CA ASN A 103 30.33 -16.40 30.18
C ASN A 103 29.44 -17.53 30.75
N SER A 104 28.17 -17.64 30.33
CA SER A 104 27.23 -18.69 30.76
C SER A 104 26.45 -19.26 29.58
N GLN A 105 25.59 -20.25 29.84
CA GLN A 105 24.60 -20.76 28.88
C GLN A 105 23.59 -19.66 28.47
N HIS A 106 23.14 -18.84 29.44
CA HIS A 106 22.10 -17.84 29.25
C HIS A 106 22.65 -16.49 28.74
N LEU A 107 23.02 -16.45 27.46
CA LEU A 107 23.51 -15.25 26.77
C LEU A 107 22.58 -14.04 26.99
N PRO A 108 23.11 -12.80 27.01
CA PRO A 108 22.31 -11.60 27.26
C PRO A 108 21.54 -11.08 26.03
N ILE A 109 21.68 -11.75 24.87
CA ILE A 109 21.11 -11.35 23.58
C ILE A 109 20.70 -12.61 22.82
N TYR A 110 19.50 -12.59 22.22
CA TYR A 110 19.04 -13.63 21.30
C TYR A 110 19.30 -13.22 19.84
N GLU A 111 20.00 -14.06 19.10
CA GLU A 111 20.21 -14.01 17.65
C GLU A 111 20.28 -15.44 17.11
N PRO A 112 19.64 -15.78 15.98
CA PRO A 112 19.78 -17.10 15.36
C PRO A 112 21.24 -17.43 15.02
N GLY A 113 21.73 -18.59 15.48
CA GLY A 113 23.11 -19.03 15.26
C GLY A 113 24.18 -18.42 16.18
N LEU A 114 23.82 -17.49 17.07
CA LEU A 114 24.79 -16.83 17.95
C LEU A 114 25.30 -17.77 19.06
N ALA A 115 24.44 -18.60 19.63
CA ALA A 115 24.79 -19.48 20.74
C ALA A 115 25.87 -20.49 20.32
N GLU A 116 25.66 -21.13 19.18
CA GLU A 116 26.54 -22.10 18.54
C GLU A 116 27.91 -21.50 18.22
N ILE A 117 27.93 -20.29 17.65
CA ILE A 117 29.15 -19.55 17.33
C ILE A 117 29.92 -19.16 18.60
N VAL A 118 29.22 -18.77 19.67
CA VAL A 118 29.83 -18.52 20.99
C VAL A 118 30.39 -19.81 21.57
N ARG A 119 29.65 -20.92 21.63
CA ARG A 119 30.15 -22.23 22.11
C ARG A 119 31.44 -22.65 21.39
N ILE A 120 31.43 -22.66 20.07
CA ILE A 120 32.58 -23.06 19.24
C ILE A 120 33.81 -22.18 19.47
N SER A 121 33.63 -20.88 19.76
CA SER A 121 34.73 -19.91 19.88
C SER A 121 35.21 -19.67 21.32
N ARG A 122 34.31 -19.79 22.31
CA ARG A 122 34.54 -19.57 23.75
C ARG A 122 34.96 -20.84 24.46
N ASP A 123 34.32 -21.97 24.15
CA ASP A 123 34.53 -23.24 24.87
C ASP A 123 35.41 -24.20 24.05
N GLY A 124 35.33 -24.14 22.72
CA GLY A 124 36.16 -24.92 21.80
C GLY A 124 35.61 -26.32 21.48
N LEU A 125 36.41 -27.11 20.76
CA LEU A 125 36.05 -28.46 20.30
C LEU A 125 37.11 -29.49 20.70
N SER A 126 36.66 -30.57 21.33
CA SER A 126 37.46 -31.71 21.76
C SER A 126 37.95 -32.57 20.57
N GLN A 127 38.90 -33.46 20.82
CA GLN A 127 39.26 -34.51 19.85
C GLN A 127 38.16 -35.57 19.80
N ALA A 128 37.88 -36.12 18.62
CA ALA A 128 36.88 -37.19 18.48
C ALA A 128 37.37 -38.48 19.17
N PRO A 129 36.48 -39.25 19.83
CA PRO A 129 36.84 -40.54 20.42
C PRO A 129 37.16 -41.56 19.31
N GLU A 130 38.24 -42.33 19.48
CA GLU A 130 38.81 -43.20 18.43
C GLU A 130 37.93 -44.40 17.99
N ASN A 131 36.75 -44.59 18.59
CA ASN A 131 35.98 -45.84 18.50
C ASN A 131 34.62 -45.76 17.75
N THR A 132 34.28 -44.63 17.11
CA THR A 132 33.00 -44.46 16.38
C THR A 132 33.17 -44.37 14.85
N VAL A 133 33.62 -45.47 14.24
CA VAL A 133 33.49 -45.71 12.79
C VAL A 133 32.40 -46.77 12.55
N PRO A 134 31.22 -46.42 12.00
CA PRO A 134 30.20 -47.40 11.66
C PRO A 134 30.62 -48.20 10.43
N SER A 135 30.93 -49.49 10.62
CA SER A 135 31.34 -50.38 9.54
C SER A 135 30.14 -50.89 8.72
N SER A 136 29.76 -50.17 7.66
CA SER A 136 28.83 -50.66 6.63
C SER A 136 29.60 -51.28 5.46
N ASN A 137 29.56 -52.61 5.35
CA ASN A 137 30.11 -53.34 4.21
C ASN A 137 29.19 -53.26 2.97
N ASN A 138 29.83 -53.37 1.80
CA ASN A 138 29.30 -53.64 0.45
C ASN A 138 29.20 -52.44 -0.50
N ASP A 139 30.32 -52.02 -1.08
CA ASP A 139 30.50 -51.93 -2.55
C ASP A 139 31.99 -51.78 -2.90
N PRO A 140 32.61 -52.68 -3.70
CA PRO A 140 34.07 -52.73 -3.89
C PRO A 140 34.57 -52.08 -5.20
N GLU A 141 34.01 -50.94 -5.63
CA GLU A 141 34.50 -50.19 -6.78
C GLU A 141 34.48 -48.66 -6.54
N HIS A 142 35.39 -47.92 -7.19
CA HIS A 142 35.62 -46.47 -7.02
C HIS A 142 36.20 -45.96 -5.68
N VAL A 143 37.33 -46.52 -5.22
CA VAL A 143 38.28 -45.75 -4.40
C VAL A 143 39.14 -44.89 -5.32
N ASN A 144 38.97 -43.56 -5.29
CA ASN A 144 39.91 -42.62 -5.90
C ASN A 144 40.13 -41.40 -5.00
N SER A 145 41.36 -40.89 -4.94
CA SER A 145 41.85 -40.16 -3.77
C SER A 145 41.35 -38.72 -3.66
N GLN A 146 40.54 -38.43 -2.62
CA GLN A 146 40.45 -37.11 -1.99
C GLN A 146 40.45 -37.23 -0.45
N SER A 147 40.92 -36.18 0.22
CA SER A 147 41.32 -36.13 1.63
C SER A 147 40.31 -36.70 2.65
N SER A 148 40.80 -37.54 3.56
CA SER A 148 40.12 -37.84 4.84
C SER A 148 39.86 -36.55 5.65
N PRO A 149 38.71 -36.42 6.34
CA PRO A 149 38.44 -35.26 7.19
C PRO A 149 39.39 -35.25 8.39
N ALA A 150 40.26 -34.24 8.47
CA ALA A 150 41.29 -34.16 9.50
C ALA A 150 40.71 -33.94 10.92
N SER A 151 41.30 -34.61 11.90
CA SER A 151 40.97 -34.52 13.33
C SER A 151 41.17 -33.10 13.87
N THR A 152 40.09 -32.31 13.89
CA THR A 152 40.12 -30.87 14.13
C THR A 152 39.73 -30.52 15.57
N PHE A 153 40.71 -30.60 16.47
CA PHE A 153 40.67 -29.92 17.76
C PHE A 153 40.62 -28.40 17.55
N ARG A 154 39.77 -27.68 18.29
CA ARG A 154 39.70 -26.21 18.26
C ARG A 154 39.89 -25.65 19.67
N ALA A 155 40.97 -24.92 19.89
CA ALA A 155 41.17 -24.18 21.13
C ALA A 155 40.24 -22.95 21.22
N PRO A 156 39.80 -22.56 22.42
CA PRO A 156 39.15 -21.27 22.68
C PRO A 156 39.95 -20.07 22.16
N ASN A 157 39.26 -19.13 21.51
CA ASN A 157 39.85 -17.85 21.09
C ASN A 157 38.95 -16.61 21.32
N LEU A 158 37.71 -16.80 21.80
CA LEU A 158 36.78 -15.76 22.24
C LEU A 158 36.72 -15.70 23.77
N PHE A 159 36.85 -14.51 24.36
CA PHE A 159 36.85 -14.30 25.82
C PHE A 159 35.96 -13.11 26.21
N PHE A 160 35.30 -13.15 27.36
CA PHE A 160 34.55 -12.01 27.92
C PHE A 160 35.07 -11.63 29.31
N SER A 161 35.41 -10.36 29.54
CA SER A 161 36.06 -9.89 30.78
C SER A 161 35.57 -8.53 31.26
N ALA A 162 35.57 -8.30 32.57
CA ALA A 162 35.36 -6.99 33.17
C ALA A 162 36.67 -6.15 33.30
N ASN A 163 37.85 -6.76 33.08
CA ASN A 163 39.14 -6.06 33.19
C ASN A 163 39.49 -5.24 31.93
N VAL A 164 38.67 -4.21 31.67
CA VAL A 164 38.75 -3.32 30.50
C VAL A 164 40.18 -2.80 30.27
N ALA A 165 40.83 -2.29 31.32
CA ALA A 165 42.13 -1.61 31.22
C ALA A 165 43.32 -2.54 30.91
N GLU A 166 43.20 -3.84 31.17
CA GLU A 166 44.22 -4.85 30.83
C GLU A 166 44.05 -5.33 29.40
N CYS A 167 42.84 -5.73 29.00
CA CYS A 167 42.58 -6.23 27.65
C CYS A 167 42.85 -5.19 26.56
N ILE A 168 42.61 -3.90 26.83
CA ILE A 168 43.00 -2.78 25.95
C ILE A 168 44.52 -2.69 25.76
N ARG A 169 45.31 -2.99 26.80
CA ARG A 169 46.78 -2.83 26.81
C ARG A 169 47.49 -3.92 25.99
N GLU A 170 46.94 -5.14 26.00
CA GLU A 170 47.50 -6.31 25.31
C GLU A 170 47.16 -6.36 23.80
N SER A 171 46.22 -5.53 23.34
CA SER A 171 45.63 -5.68 22.01
C SER A 171 46.38 -4.95 20.88
N ASP A 172 46.41 -5.57 19.69
CA ASP A 172 46.85 -4.92 18.45
C ASP A 172 45.77 -3.97 17.92
N ILE A 173 44.50 -4.38 18.00
CA ILE A 173 43.34 -3.61 17.58
C ILE A 173 42.38 -3.44 18.76
N VAL A 174 41.90 -2.21 18.98
CA VAL A 174 40.89 -1.90 20.01
C VAL A 174 39.64 -1.33 19.35
N ILE A 175 38.58 -2.12 19.32
CA ILE A 175 37.28 -1.79 18.75
C ILE A 175 36.40 -1.14 19.82
N ILE A 176 35.83 0.03 19.53
CA ILE A 176 34.87 0.75 20.38
C ILE A 176 33.46 0.52 19.81
N ALA A 177 32.63 -0.24 20.53
CA ALA A 177 31.31 -0.70 20.10
C ALA A 177 30.23 -0.41 21.17
N VAL A 178 30.24 0.83 21.69
CA VAL A 178 29.35 1.27 22.78
C VAL A 178 28.06 1.91 22.28
N ASN A 179 27.02 1.90 23.10
CA ASN A 179 25.76 2.58 22.83
C ASN A 179 25.93 4.11 22.88
N THR A 180 25.47 4.76 21.82
CA THR A 180 25.41 6.21 21.63
C THR A 180 23.93 6.60 21.44
N PRO A 181 23.15 6.80 22.53
CA PRO A 181 21.70 7.01 22.44
C PRO A 181 21.34 8.44 21.97
N THR A 182 20.05 8.74 21.78
CA THR A 182 19.61 10.13 21.57
C THR A 182 19.77 10.93 22.86
N LYS A 183 20.35 12.13 22.75
CA LYS A 183 20.57 13.05 23.87
C LYS A 183 19.25 13.60 24.38
N MET A 184 18.96 13.45 25.67
CA MET A 184 17.65 13.79 26.24
C MET A 184 17.56 15.19 26.88
N ARG A 185 18.68 15.92 27.01
CA ARG A 185 18.74 17.24 27.70
C ARG A 185 19.78 18.19 27.07
N GLY A 186 19.55 19.50 27.23
CA GLY A 186 20.46 20.56 26.76
C GLY A 186 20.39 20.82 25.25
N SER A 187 21.41 21.48 24.69
CA SER A 187 21.47 21.73 23.24
C SER A 187 21.50 20.41 22.46
N GLY A 188 20.62 20.30 21.45
CA GLY A 188 20.40 19.07 20.68
C GLY A 188 19.49 18.04 21.35
N ALA A 189 18.81 18.36 22.45
CA ALA A 189 17.86 17.43 23.09
C ALA A 189 16.80 16.91 22.09
N GLY A 190 16.57 15.60 22.09
CA GLY A 190 15.64 14.92 21.20
C GLY A 190 16.13 14.69 19.77
N SER A 191 17.37 15.06 19.41
CA SER A 191 17.90 14.78 18.05
C SER A 191 19.40 14.53 17.95
N ALA A 192 20.22 15.21 18.73
CA ALA A 192 21.67 14.96 18.75
C ALA A 192 21.99 13.60 19.38
N THR A 193 23.08 12.99 18.94
CA THR A 193 23.65 11.80 19.58
C THR A 193 24.27 12.18 20.94
N ASP A 194 24.05 11.36 21.97
CA ASP A 194 24.74 11.47 23.25
C ASP A 194 26.09 10.73 23.17
N MET A 195 27.17 11.50 23.24
CA MET A 195 28.54 10.99 23.14
C MET A 195 29.16 10.67 24.50
N THR A 196 28.50 10.93 25.63
CA THR A 196 29.08 10.83 26.98
C THR A 196 29.71 9.45 27.25
N ALA A 197 29.02 8.37 26.84
CA ALA A 197 29.54 7.00 27.01
C ALA A 197 30.70 6.68 26.05
N PHE A 198 30.69 7.24 24.84
CA PHE A 198 31.75 7.08 23.86
C PHE A 198 33.01 7.86 24.25
N GLU A 199 32.87 9.12 24.66
CA GLU A 199 33.96 9.96 25.17
C GLU A 199 34.67 9.32 26.36
N ALA A 200 33.91 8.79 27.34
CA ALA A 200 34.46 8.10 28.49
C ALA A 200 35.26 6.84 28.10
N VAL A 201 34.76 6.03 27.15
CA VAL A 201 35.46 4.83 26.68
C VAL A 201 36.64 5.17 25.77
N ALA A 202 36.53 6.16 24.90
CA ALA A 202 37.65 6.67 24.11
C ALA A 202 38.78 7.20 25.00
N ALA A 203 38.44 7.89 26.09
CA ALA A 203 39.41 8.34 27.10
C ALA A 203 40.12 7.17 27.80
N ASP A 204 39.39 6.12 28.19
CA ASP A 204 39.98 4.89 28.77
C ASP A 204 40.87 4.15 27.76
N VAL A 205 40.43 4.05 26.49
CA VAL A 205 41.19 3.42 25.40
C VAL A 205 42.48 4.19 25.13
N VAL A 206 42.43 5.52 24.94
CA VAL A 206 43.62 6.36 24.76
C VAL A 206 44.54 6.26 25.97
N GLN A 207 43.99 6.20 27.20
CA GLN A 207 44.80 6.05 28.41
C GLN A 207 45.55 4.71 28.46
N HIS A 208 44.90 3.59 28.15
CA HIS A 208 45.44 2.25 28.40
C HIS A 208 46.06 1.54 27.18
N ALA A 209 45.74 1.94 25.95
CA ALA A 209 46.25 1.27 24.75
C ALA A 209 47.78 1.36 24.62
N ARG A 210 48.39 0.32 24.07
CA ARG A 210 49.82 0.31 23.70
C ARG A 210 50.07 1.21 22.48
N SER A 211 51.25 1.83 22.41
CA SER A 211 51.66 2.57 21.20
C SER A 211 51.77 1.61 20.02
N GLY A 212 51.33 2.03 18.84
CA GLY A 212 51.18 1.17 17.66
C GLY A 212 49.95 0.26 17.69
N ALA A 213 48.93 0.58 18.51
CA ALA A 213 47.60 -0.02 18.40
C ALA A 213 46.74 0.74 17.37
N ILE A 214 45.84 0.00 16.70
CA ILE A 214 44.81 0.57 15.82
C ILE A 214 43.52 0.72 16.63
N ILE A 215 42.98 1.94 16.69
CA ILE A 215 41.70 2.22 17.36
C ILE A 215 40.59 2.22 16.30
N VAL A 216 39.55 1.41 16.51
CA VAL A 216 38.47 1.22 15.53
C VAL A 216 37.14 1.63 16.12
N GLU A 217 36.57 2.70 15.60
CA GLU A 217 35.19 3.12 15.84
C GLU A 217 34.24 2.15 15.10
N LYS A 218 33.33 1.48 15.83
CA LYS A 218 32.40 0.44 15.30
C LYS A 218 30.93 0.77 15.56
N SER A 219 30.68 1.83 16.33
CA SER A 219 29.36 2.27 16.77
C SER A 219 28.61 2.94 15.61
N THR A 220 27.49 3.61 15.91
CA THR A 220 26.95 4.62 15.00
C THR A 220 27.08 5.97 15.69
N VAL A 221 28.00 6.78 15.19
CA VAL A 221 28.47 8.05 15.76
C VAL A 221 28.19 9.20 14.80
N PRO A 222 28.07 10.45 15.28
CA PRO A 222 28.08 11.61 14.41
C PRO A 222 29.46 11.80 13.78
N CYS A 223 29.51 12.52 12.66
CA CYS A 223 30.78 12.90 12.04
C CYS A 223 31.67 13.70 13.02
N ARG A 224 32.99 13.70 12.79
CA ARG A 224 34.06 14.28 13.64
C ARG A 224 34.52 13.39 14.81
N THR A 225 33.97 12.20 14.98
CA THR A 225 34.26 11.39 16.18
C THR A 225 35.72 10.95 16.22
N ALA A 226 36.35 10.64 15.08
CA ALA A 226 37.80 10.40 15.06
C ALA A 226 38.66 11.62 15.41
N GLN A 227 38.26 12.84 15.02
CA GLN A 227 38.98 14.08 15.36
C GLN A 227 39.00 14.28 16.89
N MET A 228 37.88 14.03 17.56
CA MET A 228 37.77 14.08 19.02
C MET A 228 38.72 13.08 19.72
N ILE A 229 38.94 11.89 19.14
CA ILE A 229 39.93 10.92 19.65
C ILE A 229 41.36 11.43 19.41
N GLN A 230 41.66 12.02 18.25
CA GLN A 230 42.97 12.63 17.96
C GLN A 230 43.31 13.77 18.95
N GLU A 231 42.33 14.62 19.27
CA GLU A 231 42.48 15.68 20.28
C GLU A 231 42.75 15.10 21.68
N MET A 232 42.03 14.04 22.07
CA MET A 232 42.31 13.32 23.33
C MET A 232 43.73 12.72 23.38
N ILE A 233 44.23 12.15 22.27
CA ILE A 233 45.61 11.64 22.18
C ILE A 233 46.62 12.78 22.34
N GLY A 234 46.42 13.90 21.63
CA GLY A 234 47.29 15.07 21.69
C GLY A 234 47.44 15.65 23.10
N VAL A 235 46.35 15.65 23.88
CA VAL A 235 46.36 16.11 25.28
C VAL A 235 46.93 15.05 26.23
N ARG A 236 46.47 13.79 26.14
CA ARG A 236 46.77 12.76 27.17
C ARG A 236 48.08 12.01 26.94
N ARG A 237 48.47 11.75 25.68
CA ARG A 237 49.58 10.84 25.33
C ARG A 237 50.33 11.25 24.05
N ARG A 238 50.74 12.53 23.96
CA ARG A 238 51.50 13.13 22.84
C ARG A 238 52.74 12.33 22.33
N LYS A 239 53.30 11.39 23.10
CA LYS A 239 54.43 10.52 22.70
C LYS A 239 54.03 9.10 22.26
N ALA A 240 52.73 8.79 22.15
CA ALA A 240 52.24 7.49 21.70
C ALA A 240 51.58 7.63 20.33
N HIS A 241 51.90 6.72 19.43
CA HIS A 241 51.40 6.69 18.06
C HIS A 241 50.22 5.74 17.98
N PHE A 242 49.12 6.18 17.37
CA PHE A 242 47.91 5.41 17.13
C PHE A 242 47.33 5.84 15.78
N GLU A 243 46.77 4.91 15.01
CA GLU A 243 45.89 5.23 13.88
C GLU A 243 44.45 4.94 14.26
N ILE A 244 43.54 5.76 13.73
CA ILE A 244 42.11 5.72 14.05
C ILE A 244 41.33 5.43 12.78
N LEU A 245 40.51 4.38 12.82
CA LEU A 245 39.64 3.95 11.74
C LEU A 245 38.17 4.08 12.18
N SER A 246 37.29 4.42 11.24
CA SER A 246 35.85 4.14 11.37
C SER A 246 35.53 2.87 10.58
N ASN A 247 34.78 1.97 11.17
CA ASN A 247 34.34 0.72 10.56
C ASN A 247 32.90 0.41 10.97
N PRO A 248 31.89 1.12 10.44
CA PRO A 248 30.51 0.98 10.87
C PRO A 248 30.01 -0.46 10.81
N GLU A 249 29.07 -0.80 11.70
CA GLU A 249 28.26 -2.01 11.51
C GLU A 249 27.20 -1.81 10.41
N PHE A 250 26.76 -2.90 9.80
CA PHE A 250 25.57 -2.95 8.93
C PHE A 250 24.72 -4.19 9.21
N LEU A 251 24.64 -4.59 10.48
CA LEU A 251 23.87 -5.76 10.92
C LEU A 251 22.43 -5.37 11.27
N ALA A 252 21.49 -6.30 11.13
CA ALA A 252 20.11 -6.13 11.57
C ALA A 252 19.74 -7.19 12.63
N ALA A 253 18.97 -6.76 13.64
CA ALA A 253 18.52 -7.66 14.69
C ALA A 253 17.67 -8.81 14.12
N GLY A 254 17.88 -10.04 14.56
CA GLY A 254 17.27 -11.27 14.04
C GLY A 254 17.91 -11.83 12.76
N THR A 255 18.94 -11.17 12.21
CA THR A 255 19.78 -11.64 11.10
C THR A 255 21.27 -11.39 11.33
N ALA A 256 21.69 -10.92 12.51
CA ALA A 256 22.98 -10.27 12.69
C ALA A 256 24.17 -11.20 12.42
N ILE A 257 24.03 -12.49 12.72
CA ILE A 257 25.01 -13.52 12.37
C ILE A 257 25.17 -13.67 10.86
N GLN A 258 24.07 -13.73 10.10
CA GLN A 258 24.12 -13.82 8.63
C GLN A 258 24.71 -12.55 8.01
N ASP A 259 24.32 -11.38 8.52
CA ASP A 259 24.81 -10.08 8.05
C ASP A 259 26.32 -9.90 8.31
N LEU A 260 26.84 -10.48 9.41
CA LEU A 260 28.27 -10.50 9.75
C LEU A 260 29.05 -11.56 8.97
N LEU A 261 28.47 -12.73 8.69
CA LEU A 261 29.13 -13.81 7.93
C LEU A 261 29.19 -13.54 6.43
N HIS A 262 28.14 -12.92 5.87
CA HIS A 262 27.96 -12.70 4.43
C HIS A 262 27.58 -11.24 4.09
N PRO A 263 28.35 -10.24 4.55
CA PRO A 263 28.00 -8.82 4.35
C PRO A 263 27.94 -8.44 2.87
N ASP A 264 26.99 -7.55 2.51
CA ASP A 264 26.98 -6.86 1.22
C ASP A 264 28.32 -6.13 0.97
N ARG A 265 28.81 -5.46 2.03
CA ARG A 265 30.00 -4.60 2.05
C ARG A 265 30.51 -4.42 3.47
N VAL A 266 31.83 -4.28 3.61
CA VAL A 266 32.50 -3.77 4.82
C VAL A 266 33.10 -2.41 4.46
N ILE A 267 32.87 -1.37 5.28
CA ILE A 267 33.44 -0.03 5.05
C ILE A 267 34.54 0.21 6.09
N ILE A 268 35.69 0.73 5.66
CA ILE A 268 36.81 1.12 6.51
C ILE A 268 37.22 2.56 6.13
N GLY A 269 36.85 3.53 6.95
CA GLY A 269 37.32 4.91 6.86
C GLY A 269 38.64 5.10 7.58
N SER A 270 39.64 5.69 6.91
CA SER A 270 40.97 5.95 7.47
C SER A 270 41.41 7.42 7.30
N SER A 271 42.51 7.78 7.94
CA SER A 271 43.26 8.99 7.57
C SER A 271 43.89 8.81 6.17
N THR A 272 44.21 9.91 5.49
CA THR A 272 44.89 9.88 4.17
C THR A 272 46.41 9.78 4.29
N THR A 273 46.94 9.52 5.48
CA THR A 273 48.38 9.28 5.70
C THR A 273 48.76 7.89 5.19
N LYS A 274 50.06 7.65 5.00
CA LYS A 274 50.58 6.31 4.69
C LYS A 274 50.21 5.31 5.79
N ASP A 275 50.35 5.72 7.06
CA ASP A 275 50.13 4.85 8.21
C ASP A 275 48.65 4.53 8.40
N GLY A 276 47.75 5.47 8.14
CA GLY A 276 46.30 5.24 8.13
C GLY A 276 45.86 4.29 7.02
N GLN A 277 46.46 4.39 5.83
CA GLN A 277 46.24 3.43 4.74
C GLN A 277 46.76 2.03 5.10
N VAL A 278 47.93 1.93 5.74
CA VAL A 278 48.46 0.65 6.25
C VAL A 278 47.54 0.06 7.33
N ALA A 279 47.10 0.87 8.29
CA ALA A 279 46.15 0.43 9.33
C ALA A 279 44.82 -0.04 8.73
N ALA A 280 44.32 0.65 7.69
CA ALA A 280 43.12 0.26 6.97
C ALA A 280 43.27 -1.10 6.27
N GLU A 281 44.40 -1.36 5.60
CA GLU A 281 44.65 -2.66 4.96
C GLU A 281 44.91 -3.77 6.00
N THR A 282 45.54 -3.46 7.13
CA THR A 282 45.67 -4.41 8.26
C THR A 282 44.30 -4.82 8.81
N LEU A 283 43.34 -3.89 8.95
CA LEU A 283 41.96 -4.23 9.31
C LEU A 283 41.22 -4.95 8.17
N ALA A 284 41.45 -4.57 6.91
CA ALA A 284 40.89 -5.26 5.75
C ALA A 284 41.35 -6.72 5.69
N GLY A 285 42.60 -7.02 6.04
CA GLY A 285 43.15 -8.37 6.13
C GLY A 285 42.43 -9.27 7.15
N VAL A 286 41.99 -8.72 8.28
CA VAL A 286 41.20 -9.46 9.29
C VAL A 286 39.82 -9.85 8.76
N TYR A 287 39.20 -9.00 7.93
CA TYR A 287 37.96 -9.32 7.23
C TYR A 287 38.17 -10.24 6.01
N ALA A 288 39.29 -10.10 5.30
CA ALA A 288 39.62 -10.88 4.10
C ALA A 288 39.77 -12.39 4.36
N GLY A 289 39.91 -12.82 5.62
CA GLY A 289 39.84 -14.24 6.01
C GLY A 289 38.46 -14.90 5.77
N PHE A 290 37.40 -14.12 5.51
CA PHE A 290 36.05 -14.64 5.24
C PHE A 290 35.16 -13.75 4.34
N VAL A 291 35.53 -12.49 4.10
CA VAL A 291 34.84 -11.55 3.19
C VAL A 291 35.68 -11.32 1.94
N ASP A 292 35.05 -11.41 0.77
CA ASP A 292 35.70 -11.08 -0.51
C ASP A 292 36.26 -9.64 -0.50
N ARG A 293 37.54 -9.47 -0.88
CA ARG A 293 38.24 -8.17 -0.86
C ARG A 293 37.54 -7.11 -1.71
N SER A 294 36.79 -7.50 -2.74
CA SER A 294 35.96 -6.61 -3.57
C SER A 294 34.78 -5.98 -2.83
N ARG A 295 34.33 -6.59 -1.73
CA ARG A 295 33.29 -6.06 -0.82
C ARG A 295 33.87 -5.19 0.30
N ILE A 296 35.20 -5.07 0.42
CA ILE A 296 35.86 -4.29 1.48
C ILE A 296 36.26 -2.91 0.93
N ILE A 297 35.46 -1.90 1.26
CA ILE A 297 35.57 -0.53 0.75
C ILE A 297 36.40 0.31 1.73
N THR A 298 37.62 0.67 1.32
CA THR A 298 38.48 1.64 2.03
C THR A 298 38.20 3.06 1.56
N THR A 299 37.98 4.00 2.50
CA THR A 299 37.62 5.41 2.23
C THR A 299 38.21 6.33 3.31
N ASN A 300 37.88 7.63 3.29
CA ASN A 300 38.24 8.54 4.38
C ASN A 300 37.27 8.41 5.57
N ILE A 301 37.71 8.72 6.79
CA ILE A 301 36.89 8.57 8.02
C ILE A 301 35.52 9.25 7.91
N TRP A 302 35.46 10.50 7.45
CA TRP A 302 34.23 11.29 7.41
C TRP A 302 33.19 10.71 6.46
N SER A 303 33.63 10.17 5.31
CA SER A 303 32.76 9.43 4.39
C SER A 303 32.29 8.10 4.96
N SER A 304 33.06 7.45 5.85
CA SER A 304 32.63 6.24 6.57
C SER A 304 31.59 6.56 7.64
N GLU A 305 31.85 7.53 8.52
CA GLU A 305 30.92 8.04 9.55
C GLU A 305 29.58 8.43 8.90
N LEU A 306 29.61 9.25 7.84
CA LEU A 306 28.40 9.73 7.15
C LEU A 306 27.66 8.62 6.38
N ALA A 307 28.37 7.67 5.76
CA ALA A 307 27.74 6.60 4.98
C ALA A 307 26.80 5.73 5.84
N LYS A 308 27.11 5.51 7.12
CA LYS A 308 26.22 4.79 8.05
C LYS A 308 24.93 5.55 8.30
N LEU A 309 25.03 6.84 8.65
CA LEU A 309 23.86 7.69 8.92
C LEU A 309 22.96 7.81 7.68
N VAL A 310 23.54 8.04 6.51
CA VAL A 310 22.79 8.16 5.24
C VAL A 310 22.17 6.83 4.83
N ALA A 311 22.87 5.70 4.93
CA ALA A 311 22.31 4.39 4.59
C ALA A 311 21.12 4.03 5.48
N ASN A 312 21.23 4.20 6.80
CA ASN A 312 20.12 3.95 7.73
C ASN A 312 18.96 4.94 7.49
N SER A 313 19.25 6.20 7.15
CA SER A 313 18.22 7.20 6.81
C SER A 313 17.47 6.88 5.51
N MET A 314 18.16 6.36 4.48
CA MET A 314 17.55 5.92 3.23
C MET A 314 16.65 4.69 3.43
N LEU A 315 17.06 3.73 4.27
CA LEU A 315 16.24 2.56 4.61
C LEU A 315 14.98 2.96 5.40
N ALA A 316 15.12 3.85 6.37
CA ALA A 316 13.99 4.44 7.10
C ALA A 316 13.05 5.24 6.17
N GLN A 317 13.61 5.99 5.22
CA GLN A 317 12.85 6.76 4.24
C GLN A 317 11.96 5.87 3.38
N ARG A 318 12.45 4.72 2.89
CA ARG A 318 11.63 3.79 2.08
C ARG A 318 10.39 3.31 2.84
N LEU A 319 10.53 3.00 4.12
CA LEU A 319 9.43 2.58 4.99
C LEU A 319 8.43 3.73 5.23
N SER A 320 8.90 4.93 5.54
CA SER A 320 8.02 6.10 5.69
C SER A 320 7.36 6.53 4.38
N SER A 321 8.03 6.39 3.24
CA SER A 321 7.44 6.60 1.92
C SER A 321 6.33 5.60 1.65
N ILE A 322 6.53 4.28 1.84
CA ILE A 322 5.47 3.32 1.55
C ILE A 322 4.32 3.40 2.56
N ASN A 323 4.58 3.76 3.82
CA ASN A 323 3.53 4.07 4.79
C ASN A 323 2.71 5.31 4.40
N SER A 324 3.33 6.37 3.88
CA SER A 324 2.56 7.54 3.37
C SER A 324 1.71 7.20 2.15
N ILE A 325 2.18 6.27 1.29
CA ILE A 325 1.37 5.71 0.22
C ILE A 325 0.25 4.80 0.76
N SER A 326 0.43 4.09 1.88
CA SER A 326 -0.67 3.33 2.51
C SER A 326 -1.86 4.22 2.85
N ALA A 327 -1.62 5.37 3.49
CA ALA A 327 -2.67 6.34 3.82
C ALA A 327 -3.40 6.90 2.57
N ILE A 328 -2.73 6.92 1.40
CA ILE A 328 -3.35 7.27 0.10
C ILE A 328 -4.14 6.08 -0.47
N CYS A 329 -3.58 4.88 -0.45
CA CYS A 329 -4.26 3.63 -0.83
C CYS A 329 -5.58 3.47 -0.08
N GLU A 330 -5.56 3.65 1.25
CA GLU A 330 -6.72 3.62 2.14
C GLU A 330 -7.77 4.71 1.82
N ALA A 331 -7.34 5.87 1.31
CA ALA A 331 -8.22 6.97 0.92
C ALA A 331 -8.77 6.84 -0.52
N THR A 332 -8.20 5.95 -1.34
CA THR A 332 -8.51 5.82 -2.79
C THR A 332 -9.08 4.46 -3.19
N GLY A 333 -8.92 3.43 -2.35
CA GLY A 333 -9.32 2.05 -2.67
C GLY A 333 -8.28 1.27 -3.50
N ALA A 334 -7.01 1.67 -3.45
CA ALA A 334 -5.89 0.90 -3.99
C ALA A 334 -5.25 0.02 -2.90
N GLU A 335 -4.56 -1.05 -3.30
CA GLU A 335 -3.92 -2.00 -2.38
C GLU A 335 -2.41 -1.75 -2.24
N ILE A 336 -1.91 -1.54 -1.02
CA ILE A 336 -0.48 -1.20 -0.83
C ILE A 336 0.44 -2.31 -1.29
N ASN A 337 0.03 -3.58 -1.13
CA ASN A 337 0.85 -4.73 -1.52
C ASN A 337 1.02 -4.80 -3.05
N GLU A 338 -0.02 -4.45 -3.81
CA GLU A 338 0.04 -4.37 -5.28
C GLU A 338 0.91 -3.19 -5.72
N VAL A 339 0.76 -2.02 -5.08
CA VAL A 339 1.59 -0.83 -5.36
C VAL A 339 3.06 -1.09 -5.03
N SER A 340 3.36 -1.67 -3.86
CA SER A 340 4.72 -2.07 -3.45
C SER A 340 5.35 -3.05 -4.42
N ALA A 341 4.61 -4.07 -4.85
CA ALA A 341 5.10 -5.03 -5.85
C ALA A 341 5.36 -4.33 -7.20
N SER A 342 4.42 -3.52 -7.67
CA SER A 342 4.53 -2.84 -8.97
C SER A 342 5.69 -1.85 -9.04
N ILE A 343 6.01 -1.13 -7.96
CA ILE A 343 7.18 -0.23 -7.94
C ILE A 343 8.48 -0.98 -7.63
N GLY A 344 8.43 -2.08 -6.86
CA GLY A 344 9.58 -2.91 -6.54
C GLY A 344 10.16 -3.66 -7.75
N MET A 345 9.34 -3.92 -8.77
CA MET A 345 9.79 -4.47 -10.06
C MET A 345 10.68 -3.53 -10.88
N ASP A 346 10.71 -2.22 -10.60
CA ASP A 346 11.71 -1.33 -11.18
C ASP A 346 13.04 -1.54 -10.45
N SER A 347 14.02 -2.12 -11.12
CA SER A 347 15.33 -2.46 -10.51
C SER A 347 16.14 -1.25 -10.03
N ARG A 348 15.72 -0.02 -10.35
CA ARG A 348 16.29 1.24 -9.82
C ARG A 348 15.69 1.62 -8.46
N VAL A 349 14.49 1.11 -8.17
CA VAL A 349 13.81 1.23 -6.88
C VAL A 349 14.12 -0.02 -6.03
N GLY A 350 13.98 -1.22 -6.59
CA GLY A 350 14.12 -2.50 -5.90
C GLY A 350 12.96 -2.80 -4.94
N ASP A 351 12.76 -4.08 -4.64
CA ASP A 351 11.66 -4.63 -3.84
C ASP A 351 11.84 -4.47 -2.31
N LYS A 352 13.10 -4.54 -1.83
CA LYS A 352 13.43 -4.52 -0.39
C LYS A 352 12.97 -3.23 0.31
N PHE A 353 12.58 -3.32 1.58
CA PHE A 353 12.11 -2.18 2.39
C PHE A 353 10.85 -1.46 1.84
N LEU A 354 10.02 -2.14 1.05
CA LEU A 354 8.71 -1.63 0.58
C LEU A 354 7.49 -2.31 1.25
N ARG A 355 7.66 -2.88 2.46
CA ARG A 355 6.54 -3.44 3.23
C ARG A 355 6.00 -2.37 4.18
N ALA A 356 4.75 -1.95 3.96
CA ALA A 356 4.05 -1.04 4.85
C ALA A 356 3.61 -1.73 6.17
N GLY A 357 3.29 -0.94 7.18
CA GLY A 357 2.77 -1.39 8.48
C GLY A 357 2.64 -0.22 9.46
N ILE A 358 2.49 -0.50 10.75
CA ILE A 358 2.32 0.52 11.82
C ILE A 358 3.48 1.52 11.99
N GLY A 359 4.66 1.21 11.44
CA GLY A 359 5.85 2.05 11.55
C GLY A 359 7.12 1.26 11.86
N PHE A 360 8.27 1.86 11.58
CA PHE A 360 9.57 1.31 11.96
C PHE A 360 9.89 1.64 13.42
N GLY A 361 10.65 0.74 14.05
CA GLY A 361 11.26 0.92 15.36
C GLY A 361 12.73 0.50 15.37
N GLY A 362 13.26 0.18 16.54
CA GLY A 362 14.66 -0.23 16.73
C GLY A 362 15.59 0.96 16.95
N SER A 363 16.69 0.73 17.68
CA SER A 363 17.59 1.79 18.17
C SER A 363 18.35 2.62 17.11
N CYS A 364 18.23 2.27 15.83
CA CYS A 364 19.00 2.87 14.75
C CYS A 364 18.19 3.92 13.97
N PHE A 365 17.14 3.54 13.24
CA PHE A 365 16.49 4.42 12.25
C PHE A 365 16.05 5.79 12.78
N LYS A 366 15.26 5.84 13.87
CA LYS A 366 14.78 7.11 14.45
C LYS A 366 15.95 7.97 14.93
N LYS A 367 16.92 7.33 15.59
CA LYS A 367 18.13 7.98 16.13
C LYS A 367 19.04 8.55 15.03
N ASP A 368 19.31 7.78 14.00
CA ASP A 368 20.29 8.10 12.96
C ASP A 368 19.75 9.17 12.00
N VAL A 369 18.45 9.10 11.67
CA VAL A 369 17.76 10.17 10.94
C VAL A 369 17.80 11.48 11.75
N LEU A 370 17.45 11.45 13.04
CA LEU A 370 17.49 12.66 13.87
C LEU A 370 18.92 13.20 14.09
N SER A 371 19.91 12.31 14.14
CA SER A 371 21.34 12.68 14.18
C SER A 371 21.79 13.35 12.87
N LEU A 372 21.30 12.87 11.71
CA LEU A 372 21.53 13.49 10.40
C LEU A 372 20.81 14.85 10.26
N VAL A 373 19.59 14.97 10.79
CA VAL A 373 18.84 16.24 10.88
C VAL A 373 19.60 17.26 11.73
N TYR A 374 20.06 16.85 12.92
CA TYR A 374 20.84 17.72 13.80
C TYR A 374 22.19 18.12 13.18
N LEU A 375 22.87 17.19 12.51
CA LEU A 375 24.10 17.47 11.76
C LEU A 375 23.85 18.53 10.68
N ALA A 376 22.83 18.36 9.84
CA ALA A 376 22.48 19.33 8.80
C ALA A 376 22.14 20.71 9.38
N GLU A 377 21.32 20.77 10.43
CA GLU A 377 20.95 22.02 11.10
C GLU A 377 22.15 22.71 11.77
N SER A 378 23.08 21.95 12.35
CA SER A 378 24.35 22.47 12.93
C SER A 378 25.30 23.06 11.88
N LEU A 379 25.19 22.62 10.63
CA LEU A 379 25.92 23.15 9.47
C LEU A 379 25.15 24.29 8.75
N GLY A 380 24.00 24.72 9.30
CA GLY A 380 23.14 25.76 8.72
C GLY A 380 22.20 25.30 7.61
N LEU A 381 22.22 24.02 7.24
CA LEU A 381 21.45 23.43 6.13
C LEU A 381 20.03 23.05 6.57
N LYS A 382 19.23 24.06 6.92
CA LYS A 382 17.88 23.89 7.51
C LYS A 382 16.91 23.13 6.60
N GLU A 383 17.01 23.32 5.30
CA GLU A 383 16.19 22.66 4.28
C GLU A 383 16.48 21.15 4.23
N VAL A 384 17.75 20.77 4.39
CA VAL A 384 18.19 19.36 4.45
C VAL A 384 17.74 18.72 5.76
N GLY A 385 17.82 19.45 6.88
CA GLY A 385 17.25 19.03 8.16
C GLY A 385 15.74 18.82 8.08
N ALA A 386 15.00 19.77 7.51
CA ALA A 386 13.55 19.69 7.33
C ALA A 386 13.12 18.51 6.44
N TYR A 387 13.87 18.22 5.37
CA TYR A 387 13.63 17.07 4.49
C TYR A 387 13.76 15.74 5.24
N TRP A 388 14.89 15.49 5.92
CA TRP A 388 15.10 14.23 6.65
C TRP A 388 14.16 14.08 7.85
N ARG A 389 13.77 15.18 8.49
CA ARG A 389 12.80 15.18 9.61
C ARG A 389 11.44 14.59 9.21
N GLN A 390 11.00 14.75 7.95
CA GLN A 390 9.74 14.15 7.46
C GLN A 390 9.72 12.61 7.57
N VAL A 391 10.88 11.94 7.50
CA VAL A 391 10.96 10.48 7.63
C VAL A 391 10.49 10.03 9.03
N VAL A 392 10.81 10.80 10.08
CA VAL A 392 10.37 10.50 11.45
C VAL A 392 8.92 10.95 11.67
N THR A 393 8.56 12.16 11.23
CA THR A 393 7.18 12.68 11.37
C THR A 393 6.14 11.80 10.69
N MET A 394 6.45 11.21 9.53
CA MET A 394 5.57 10.25 8.86
C MET A 394 5.47 8.90 9.59
N ASN A 395 6.55 8.48 10.26
CA ASN A 395 6.57 7.26 11.05
C ASN A 395 5.78 7.41 12.37
N GLU A 396 5.78 8.61 12.96
CA GLU A 396 4.95 9.00 14.10
C GLU A 396 3.46 9.06 13.69
N TYR A 397 3.14 9.77 12.60
CA TYR A 397 1.79 9.83 12.03
C TYR A 397 1.16 8.44 11.81
N GLN A 398 1.93 7.46 11.34
CA GLN A 398 1.44 6.10 11.08
C GLN A 398 1.00 5.38 12.37
N ARG A 399 1.74 5.54 13.49
CA ARG A 399 1.39 4.96 14.80
C ARG A 399 0.17 5.63 15.40
N ASP A 400 0.09 6.96 15.29
CA ASP A 400 -1.05 7.75 15.76
C ASP A 400 -2.33 7.38 14.98
N ARG A 401 -2.24 7.24 13.65
CA ARG A 401 -3.32 6.80 12.77
C ARG A 401 -3.85 5.43 13.19
N PHE A 402 -2.98 4.44 13.32
CA PHE A 402 -3.34 3.08 13.70
C PHE A 402 -4.04 3.04 15.06
N THR A 403 -3.47 3.69 16.08
CA THR A 403 -4.04 3.66 17.44
C THR A 403 -5.38 4.40 17.50
N SER A 404 -5.51 5.53 16.80
CA SER A 404 -6.77 6.26 16.63
C SER A 404 -7.85 5.39 15.97
N ARG A 405 -7.49 4.51 15.03
CA ARG A 405 -8.41 3.57 14.38
C ARG A 405 -8.92 2.52 15.36
N VAL A 406 -8.05 1.94 16.18
CA VAL A 406 -8.41 0.97 17.25
C VAL A 406 -9.44 1.59 18.20
N ILE A 407 -9.14 2.77 18.74
CA ILE A 407 -10.02 3.50 19.68
C ILE A 407 -11.40 3.77 19.04
N LYS A 408 -11.41 4.23 17.79
CA LYS A 408 -12.62 4.53 17.02
C LYS A 408 -13.50 3.31 16.75
N CYS A 409 -12.91 2.18 16.34
CA CYS A 409 -13.64 0.93 16.11
C CYS A 409 -14.18 0.29 17.40
N LEU A 410 -13.63 0.68 18.56
CA LEU A 410 -14.12 0.33 19.89
C LEU A 410 -15.11 1.36 20.48
N ASN A 411 -15.71 2.20 19.62
CA ASN A 411 -16.70 3.25 19.91
C ASN A 411 -16.15 4.51 20.60
N ASN A 412 -14.86 4.81 20.45
CA ASN A 412 -14.16 5.95 21.07
C ASN A 412 -14.15 5.90 22.61
N THR A 413 -13.94 4.70 23.16
CA THR A 413 -13.65 4.50 24.59
C THR A 413 -13.04 3.13 24.80
N LEU A 414 -12.02 3.03 25.67
CA LEU A 414 -11.44 1.74 26.09
C LEU A 414 -11.87 1.31 27.49
N VAL A 415 -12.63 2.16 28.21
CA VAL A 415 -13.05 1.94 29.59
C VAL A 415 -13.76 0.58 29.75
N GLY A 416 -13.23 -0.25 30.64
CA GLY A 416 -13.73 -1.60 30.92
C GLY A 416 -13.45 -2.66 29.84
N LYS A 417 -12.70 -2.33 28.77
CA LYS A 417 -12.32 -3.29 27.72
C LYS A 417 -10.96 -3.92 27.98
N LYS A 418 -10.78 -5.19 27.60
CA LYS A 418 -9.47 -5.86 27.51
C LYS A 418 -8.96 -5.79 26.06
N ILE A 419 -7.73 -5.30 25.90
CA ILE A 419 -7.03 -5.14 24.62
C ILE A 419 -5.76 -5.99 24.68
N THR A 420 -5.54 -6.91 23.73
CA THR A 420 -4.32 -7.71 23.66
C THR A 420 -3.35 -7.15 22.63
N LEU A 421 -2.08 -7.02 22.97
CA LEU A 421 -0.98 -6.82 22.04
C LEU A 421 -0.25 -8.16 21.86
N LEU A 422 -0.17 -8.60 20.60
CA LEU A 422 0.65 -9.73 20.17
C LEU A 422 1.93 -9.17 19.54
N GLY A 423 3.05 -9.37 20.25
CA GLY A 423 4.33 -8.73 20.01
C GLY A 423 4.61 -7.56 20.97
N TYR A 424 5.89 -7.38 21.28
CA TYR A 424 6.44 -6.26 22.05
C TYR A 424 7.83 -5.85 21.51
N ALA A 425 8.62 -6.81 21.00
CA ALA A 425 9.85 -6.53 20.26
C ALA A 425 9.58 -5.66 19.00
N PHE A 426 10.56 -4.85 18.57
CA PHE A 426 10.34 -3.91 17.45
C PHE A 426 10.13 -4.61 16.09
N LYS A 427 10.66 -5.84 15.94
CA LYS A 427 10.54 -6.74 14.79
C LYS A 427 10.61 -8.21 15.27
N LYS A 428 10.32 -9.18 14.40
CA LYS A 428 10.45 -10.60 14.73
C LYS A 428 11.91 -11.05 14.92
N ASN A 429 12.08 -12.21 15.55
CA ASN A 429 13.34 -12.92 15.78
C ASN A 429 14.41 -12.16 16.60
N THR A 430 13.99 -11.17 17.39
CA THR A 430 14.84 -10.50 18.39
C THR A 430 14.04 -10.30 19.68
N SER A 431 14.75 -10.08 20.79
CA SER A 431 14.18 -9.64 22.07
C SER A 431 14.34 -8.12 22.30
N ASP A 432 14.75 -7.36 21.27
CA ASP A 432 15.01 -5.92 21.36
C ASP A 432 13.72 -5.08 21.31
N THR A 433 13.56 -4.23 22.31
CA THR A 433 12.39 -3.40 22.61
C THR A 433 12.62 -1.91 22.31
N ARG A 434 13.86 -1.51 22.00
CA ARG A 434 14.27 -0.09 21.86
C ARG A 434 13.53 0.57 20.70
N GLU A 435 12.83 1.67 20.99
CA GLU A 435 11.92 2.35 20.04
C GLU A 435 10.89 1.39 19.38
N ALA A 436 10.46 0.32 20.08
CA ALA A 436 9.44 -0.57 19.54
C ALA A 436 8.08 0.14 19.44
N PRO A 437 7.33 -0.01 18.32
CA PRO A 437 6.00 0.62 18.17
C PRO A 437 5.02 0.29 19.30
N ALA A 438 5.14 -0.90 19.89
CA ALA A 438 4.36 -1.32 21.05
C ALA A 438 4.45 -0.33 22.24
N LEU A 439 5.63 0.25 22.49
CA LEU A 439 5.83 1.17 23.63
C LEU A 439 5.06 2.49 23.48
N GLU A 440 4.92 3.00 22.25
CA GLU A 440 4.15 4.22 21.98
C GLU A 440 2.65 3.90 21.93
N ILE A 441 2.26 2.79 21.28
CA ILE A 441 0.87 2.29 21.28
C ILE A 441 0.35 2.08 22.71
N ILE A 442 1.13 1.48 23.61
CA ILE A 442 0.73 1.27 25.02
C ILE A 442 0.44 2.58 25.74
N LYS A 443 1.23 3.65 25.51
CA LYS A 443 0.98 4.97 26.12
C LYS A 443 -0.35 5.54 25.66
N THR A 444 -0.56 5.64 24.35
CA THR A 444 -1.78 6.19 23.76
C THR A 444 -3.03 5.35 24.11
N LEU A 445 -2.89 4.04 24.28
CA LEU A 445 -3.97 3.18 24.79
C LEU A 445 -4.22 3.38 26.30
N LEU A 446 -3.21 3.72 27.11
CA LEU A 446 -3.37 4.00 28.55
C LEU A 446 -4.06 5.34 28.81
N ASP A 447 -3.82 6.36 27.98
CA ASP A 447 -4.49 7.67 28.08
C ASP A 447 -6.04 7.56 27.95
N GLU A 448 -6.53 6.52 27.26
CA GLU A 448 -7.95 6.18 27.08
C GLU A 448 -8.54 5.32 28.23
N ASN A 449 -7.77 5.11 29.31
CA ASN A 449 -8.15 4.40 30.54
C ASN A 449 -8.79 3.00 30.32
N PRO A 450 -8.04 2.02 29.78
CA PRO A 450 -8.55 0.70 29.41
C PRO A 450 -8.79 -0.21 30.63
N GLY A 451 -9.68 -1.19 30.49
CA GLY A 451 -9.93 -2.19 31.54
C GLY A 451 -8.77 -3.17 31.76
N GLU A 452 -8.10 -3.58 30.67
CA GLU A 452 -6.81 -4.28 30.71
C GLU A 452 -6.06 -4.08 29.37
N ILE A 453 -4.73 -3.91 29.42
CA ILE A 453 -3.84 -4.13 28.27
C ILE A 453 -3.05 -5.41 28.52
N ALA A 454 -3.38 -6.48 27.80
CA ALA A 454 -2.67 -7.75 27.87
C ALA A 454 -1.52 -7.78 26.85
N ILE A 455 -0.34 -8.22 27.25
CA ILE A 455 0.84 -8.28 26.36
C ILE A 455 1.39 -9.71 26.32
N PHE A 456 1.62 -10.24 25.12
CA PHE A 456 2.41 -11.46 24.91
C PHE A 456 3.41 -11.28 23.76
N ASP A 457 4.66 -11.67 24.01
CA ASP A 457 5.74 -11.72 23.03
C ASP A 457 6.50 -13.06 23.16
N PRO A 458 6.83 -13.75 22.06
CA PRO A 458 7.47 -15.07 22.10
C PRO A 458 9.01 -15.04 22.23
N CYS A 459 9.64 -13.86 22.27
CA CYS A 459 11.10 -13.68 22.36
C CYS A 459 11.55 -12.76 23.51
N CYS A 460 10.75 -11.78 23.93
CA CYS A 460 11.05 -10.91 25.08
C CYS A 460 10.77 -11.62 26.41
N ASN A 461 11.68 -11.47 27.40
CA ASN A 461 11.46 -11.99 28.75
C ASN A 461 10.40 -11.13 29.49
N PRO A 462 9.30 -11.70 30.01
CA PRO A 462 8.22 -10.95 30.67
C PRO A 462 8.67 -10.00 31.80
N TYR A 463 9.68 -10.38 32.60
CA TYR A 463 10.21 -9.52 33.65
C TYR A 463 10.88 -8.26 33.10
N VAL A 464 11.51 -8.35 31.91
CA VAL A 464 12.09 -7.19 31.22
C VAL A 464 10.97 -6.27 30.72
N ILE A 465 9.95 -6.85 30.06
CA ILE A 465 8.75 -6.13 29.59
C ILE A 465 8.10 -5.36 30.75
N GLU A 466 7.86 -6.01 31.89
CA GLU A 466 7.35 -5.36 33.10
C GLU A 466 8.28 -4.24 33.61
N SER A 467 9.59 -4.48 33.66
CA SER A 467 10.56 -3.50 34.16
C SER A 467 10.62 -2.26 33.28
N GLU A 468 10.41 -2.40 31.97
CA GLU A 468 10.30 -1.30 31.02
C GLU A 468 8.96 -0.57 31.20
N ILE A 469 7.84 -1.28 31.36
CA ILE A 469 6.51 -0.68 31.63
C ILE A 469 6.50 0.13 32.93
N ARG A 470 7.15 -0.35 34.00
CA ARG A 470 7.33 0.43 35.26
C ARG A 470 8.13 1.72 35.03
N GLN A 471 9.01 1.75 34.03
CA GLN A 471 9.79 2.94 33.66
C GLN A 471 9.07 3.88 32.67
N LEU A 472 8.07 3.41 31.91
CA LEU A 472 7.37 4.22 30.89
C LEU A 472 6.69 5.49 31.44
N HIS A 473 6.27 5.50 32.71
CA HIS A 473 5.49 6.59 33.33
C HIS A 473 6.27 7.48 34.31
N GLY A 474 7.44 7.06 34.82
CA GLY A 474 8.23 7.85 35.77
C GLY A 474 7.48 8.18 37.08
N TYR A 475 6.98 9.42 37.21
CA TYR A 475 6.16 9.88 38.36
C TYR A 475 4.64 9.81 38.10
N GLY A 476 4.20 9.28 36.96
CA GLY A 476 2.80 9.07 36.63
C GLY A 476 2.12 7.95 37.43
N PRO A 477 0.82 7.69 37.19
CA PRO A 477 0.13 6.57 37.81
C PRO A 477 0.74 5.22 37.38
N PRO A 478 0.74 4.21 38.26
CA PRO A 478 1.31 2.90 37.97
C PRO A 478 0.63 2.25 36.76
N ALA A 479 1.44 1.69 35.85
CA ALA A 479 0.95 1.12 34.60
C ALA A 479 0.58 -0.37 34.72
N LEU A 480 1.32 -1.18 35.50
CA LEU A 480 1.06 -2.62 35.65
C LEU A 480 -0.05 -2.92 36.66
N ARG A 481 -0.83 -3.97 36.42
CA ARG A 481 -1.94 -4.42 37.29
C ARG A 481 -1.51 -4.73 38.72
N ASP A 482 -0.35 -5.35 38.91
CA ASP A 482 0.18 -5.66 40.25
C ASP A 482 0.50 -4.39 41.06
N ASP A 483 0.86 -3.31 40.37
CA ASP A 483 1.11 -1.98 40.93
C ASP A 483 -0.17 -1.10 40.97
N GLY A 484 -1.32 -1.62 40.53
CA GLY A 484 -2.63 -0.94 40.51
C GLY A 484 -3.09 -0.35 39.17
N GLY A 485 -2.36 -0.59 38.09
CA GLY A 485 -2.63 -0.11 36.73
C GLY A 485 -3.45 -1.05 35.84
N ALA A 486 -3.40 -0.84 34.52
CA ALA A 486 -4.18 -1.58 33.53
C ALA A 486 -3.39 -2.65 32.75
N VAL A 487 -2.05 -2.57 32.69
CA VAL A 487 -1.22 -3.44 31.85
C VAL A 487 -0.90 -4.76 32.56
N LYS A 488 -0.92 -5.89 31.85
CA LYS A 488 -0.49 -7.19 32.36
C LYS A 488 0.26 -7.97 31.27
N VAL A 489 1.42 -8.52 31.64
CA VAL A 489 2.21 -9.38 30.75
C VAL A 489 1.81 -10.84 30.98
N TYR A 490 1.74 -11.62 29.90
CA TYR A 490 1.30 -13.01 29.89
C TYR A 490 2.38 -13.96 29.36
N HIS A 491 2.30 -15.24 29.74
CA HIS A 491 3.29 -16.25 29.35
C HIS A 491 2.91 -17.05 28.09
N ASN A 492 1.69 -16.92 27.57
CA ASN A 492 1.24 -17.48 26.29
C ASN A 492 0.15 -16.60 25.66
N ALA A 493 -0.05 -16.77 24.35
CA ALA A 493 -1.03 -15.99 23.59
C ALA A 493 -2.49 -16.27 23.99
N TYR A 494 -2.83 -17.48 24.43
CA TYR A 494 -4.21 -17.87 24.70
C TYR A 494 -4.77 -17.14 25.93
N GLU A 495 -4.06 -17.15 27.07
CA GLU A 495 -4.41 -16.36 28.25
C GLU A 495 -4.40 -14.84 27.97
N ALA A 496 -3.47 -14.39 27.11
CA ALA A 496 -3.38 -12.99 26.71
C ALA A 496 -4.63 -12.55 25.91
N CYS A 497 -5.19 -13.42 25.07
CA CYS A 497 -6.37 -13.17 24.23
C CYS A 497 -7.72 -13.51 24.90
N GLU A 498 -7.73 -14.29 25.98
CA GLU A 498 -8.95 -14.71 26.68
C GLU A 498 -9.79 -13.50 27.12
N SER A 499 -11.08 -13.50 26.82
CA SER A 499 -12.03 -12.40 27.07
C SER A 499 -11.71 -11.05 26.41
N SER A 500 -10.70 -10.97 25.52
CA SER A 500 -10.33 -9.70 24.89
C SER A 500 -11.38 -9.19 23.90
N ASN A 501 -11.59 -7.87 23.89
CA ASN A 501 -12.47 -7.18 22.94
C ASN A 501 -11.74 -6.89 21.61
N ALA A 502 -10.43 -6.67 21.68
CA ALA A 502 -9.57 -6.46 20.53
C ALA A 502 -8.22 -7.15 20.72
N ILE A 503 -7.68 -7.67 19.62
CA ILE A 503 -6.29 -8.14 19.50
C ILE A 503 -5.57 -7.23 18.48
N LEU A 504 -4.38 -6.76 18.81
CA LEU A 504 -3.52 -5.92 17.97
C LEU A 504 -2.25 -6.73 17.68
N ILE A 505 -1.99 -7.06 16.42
CA ILE A 505 -0.71 -7.65 16.01
C ILE A 505 0.27 -6.50 15.74
N VAL A 506 1.22 -6.31 16.65
CA VAL A 506 2.18 -5.21 16.60
C VAL A 506 3.59 -5.65 16.22
N THR A 507 3.87 -6.95 16.13
CA THR A 507 5.17 -7.52 15.67
C THR A 507 4.95 -8.77 14.80
N GLU A 508 5.66 -8.87 13.68
CA GLU A 508 5.40 -9.84 12.59
C GLU A 508 5.88 -11.28 12.83
N PHE A 509 5.80 -11.79 14.07
CA PHE A 509 6.18 -13.17 14.40
C PHE A 509 5.39 -14.19 13.57
N ASP A 510 6.08 -15.21 13.05
CA ASP A 510 5.46 -16.19 12.15
C ASP A 510 4.48 -17.12 12.89
N GLU A 511 4.68 -17.27 14.20
CA GLU A 511 3.76 -17.87 15.18
C GLU A 511 2.34 -17.31 15.12
N PHE A 512 2.17 -16.03 14.77
CA PHE A 512 0.87 -15.36 14.72
C PHE A 512 0.16 -15.52 13.36
N ARG A 513 0.83 -16.05 12.33
CA ARG A 513 0.19 -16.29 11.03
C ARG A 513 -0.90 -17.34 11.13
N ASN A 514 -1.95 -17.17 10.32
CA ASN A 514 -2.98 -18.19 10.05
C ASN A 514 -2.87 -18.74 8.60
N THR A 515 -1.87 -18.32 7.85
CA THR A 515 -1.59 -18.77 6.48
C THR A 515 -0.75 -20.04 6.47
N ASP A 516 -1.16 -21.01 5.66
CA ASP A 516 -0.34 -22.16 5.30
C ASP A 516 0.88 -21.64 4.51
N SER A 517 2.07 -22.19 4.75
CA SER A 517 3.34 -21.60 4.27
C SER A 517 3.67 -21.91 2.80
N ALA A 518 2.72 -21.70 1.90
CA ALA A 518 2.86 -21.91 0.45
C ALA A 518 2.16 -20.81 -0.35
N VAL A 519 2.64 -20.53 -1.58
CA VAL A 519 2.04 -19.62 -2.58
C VAL A 519 2.16 -18.12 -2.19
N VAL A 520 2.94 -17.24 -2.83
CA VAL A 520 3.82 -17.27 -4.03
C VAL A 520 5.10 -16.46 -3.73
N ALA A 521 6.27 -16.93 -4.16
CA ALA A 521 7.46 -16.07 -4.31
C ALA A 521 7.39 -15.32 -5.64
N PRO A 522 7.78 -14.02 -5.73
CA PRO A 522 7.65 -13.23 -6.96
C PRO A 522 8.35 -13.92 -8.14
N PRO A 523 7.89 -13.71 -9.39
CA PRO A 523 8.40 -14.46 -10.54
C PRO A 523 9.90 -14.24 -10.69
N GLN A 524 10.67 -15.32 -10.48
CA GLN A 524 12.12 -15.35 -10.63
C GLN A 524 12.50 -15.09 -12.10
N GLN A 525 12.63 -13.81 -12.47
CA GLN A 525 13.57 -13.43 -13.51
C GLN A 525 14.97 -13.89 -13.07
N GLN A 526 15.81 -14.31 -14.01
CA GLN A 526 17.08 -14.98 -13.75
C GLN A 526 18.15 -14.04 -13.16
N GLN A 527 17.97 -13.66 -11.91
CA GLN A 527 19.04 -13.39 -10.96
C GLN A 527 19.19 -14.64 -10.08
N ASN A 528 20.42 -14.99 -9.72
CA ASN A 528 20.69 -16.19 -8.94
C ASN A 528 20.26 -15.98 -7.48
N GLU A 529 18.97 -16.18 -7.17
CA GLU A 529 18.57 -16.51 -5.80
C GLU A 529 19.22 -17.86 -5.45
N PRO A 530 20.09 -17.92 -4.43
CA PRO A 530 20.62 -19.19 -3.96
C PRO A 530 19.49 -20.03 -3.36
N SER A 531 19.54 -21.34 -3.61
CA SER A 531 18.48 -22.33 -3.39
C SER A 531 18.13 -22.54 -1.89
N LYS A 532 17.22 -23.48 -1.58
CA LYS A 532 16.88 -23.83 -0.17
C LYS A 532 18.12 -24.18 0.68
N ASP A 533 19.16 -24.64 -0.01
CA ASP A 533 20.58 -24.72 0.32
C ASP A 533 21.13 -23.54 1.16
N VAL A 534 20.48 -22.36 1.21
CA VAL A 534 20.89 -21.22 2.06
C VAL A 534 20.59 -21.46 3.54
N GLN A 535 19.47 -22.10 3.89
CA GLN A 535 19.23 -22.51 5.29
C GLN A 535 20.15 -23.68 5.68
N GLU A 536 20.55 -24.51 4.72
CA GLU A 536 21.63 -25.50 4.87
C GLU A 536 23.03 -24.84 4.89
N GLY A 537 23.14 -23.62 4.35
CA GLY A 537 24.37 -22.88 4.09
C GLY A 537 25.10 -22.40 5.35
N ILE A 538 24.36 -22.23 6.46
CA ILE A 538 24.95 -21.92 7.78
C ILE A 538 25.85 -23.07 8.24
N VAL A 539 25.52 -24.32 7.89
CA VAL A 539 26.32 -25.52 8.21
C VAL A 539 27.45 -25.73 7.20
N SER A 540 27.27 -25.34 5.93
CA SER A 540 28.16 -25.69 4.81
C SER A 540 29.66 -25.33 4.96
N ASN A 541 30.00 -24.38 5.84
CA ASN A 541 31.38 -23.98 6.13
C ASN A 541 31.98 -24.69 7.37
N ILE A 542 31.27 -25.64 7.97
CA ILE A 542 31.81 -26.70 8.84
C ILE A 542 31.71 -27.99 8.02
N GLY A 543 32.86 -28.53 7.60
CA GLY A 543 32.94 -29.40 6.43
C GLY A 543 32.10 -30.67 6.48
N GLY A 544 31.19 -30.82 5.51
CA GLY A 544 30.67 -32.12 5.07
C GLY A 544 29.63 -32.79 6.00
N MET A 545 28.71 -32.02 6.58
CA MET A 545 27.74 -32.53 7.57
C MET A 545 26.30 -32.16 7.20
N LYS A 546 25.50 -33.15 6.78
CA LYS A 546 24.13 -32.96 6.24
C LYS A 546 23.01 -33.58 7.08
N ASP A 547 23.29 -34.60 7.88
CA ASP A 547 22.26 -35.38 8.59
C ASP A 547 22.11 -34.93 10.04
N SER A 548 20.98 -35.21 10.69
CA SER A 548 20.76 -34.90 12.11
C SER A 548 21.79 -35.55 13.05
N ALA A 549 22.36 -36.70 12.65
CA ALA A 549 23.49 -37.34 13.35
C ALA A 549 24.73 -36.43 13.45
N SER A 550 24.89 -35.49 12.52
CA SER A 550 26.02 -34.55 12.48
C SER A 550 25.92 -33.44 13.53
N LEU A 551 24.69 -32.98 13.85
CA LEU A 551 24.45 -32.05 14.95
C LEU A 551 24.72 -32.72 16.30
N VAL A 552 24.30 -33.98 16.45
CA VAL A 552 24.64 -34.80 17.63
C VAL A 552 26.17 -34.97 17.75
N TYR A 553 26.86 -35.31 16.66
CA TYR A 553 28.33 -35.43 16.65
C TYR A 553 29.07 -34.11 16.94
N LEU A 554 28.52 -32.96 16.55
CA LEU A 554 29.04 -31.65 16.96
C LEU A 554 28.81 -31.40 18.45
N GLN A 555 27.64 -31.77 18.97
CA GLN A 555 27.27 -31.62 20.38
C GLN A 555 28.08 -32.54 21.31
N GLU A 556 28.41 -33.76 20.87
CA GLU A 556 29.34 -34.69 21.53
C GLU A 556 30.80 -34.19 21.57
N ARG A 557 31.14 -33.18 20.74
CA ARG A 557 32.49 -32.62 20.62
C ARG A 557 32.65 -31.20 21.16
N LEU A 558 31.58 -30.56 21.62
CA LEU A 558 31.69 -29.30 22.36
C LEU A 558 32.24 -29.58 23.77
N ASN A 559 33.18 -28.74 24.23
CA ASN A 559 33.62 -28.78 25.62
C ASN A 559 32.48 -28.34 26.57
N ASP A 560 32.54 -28.79 27.83
CA ASP A 560 31.53 -28.54 28.85
C ASP A 560 31.12 -27.06 28.97
N GLU A 561 29.83 -26.82 29.17
CA GLU A 561 29.27 -25.47 29.23
C GLU A 561 29.48 -24.84 30.62
N PRO A 562 29.95 -23.58 30.72
CA PRO A 562 30.05 -22.89 32.00
C PRO A 562 28.68 -22.69 32.67
N ASN A 563 28.56 -23.23 33.88
CA ASN A 563 27.38 -23.10 34.75
C ASN A 563 26.95 -21.64 34.95
N CYS A 564 25.64 -21.39 34.92
CA CYS A 564 25.08 -20.10 35.31
C CYS A 564 25.28 -19.80 36.81
N ALA A 565 25.29 -18.50 37.15
CA ALA A 565 25.29 -18.06 38.54
C ALA A 565 23.95 -18.36 39.24
N ALA A 566 23.96 -18.52 40.56
CA ALA A 566 22.78 -18.89 41.35
C ALA A 566 21.64 -17.84 41.33
N ASP A 567 21.95 -16.60 40.97
CA ASP A 567 21.00 -15.50 40.76
C ASP A 567 20.45 -15.39 39.32
N CYS A 568 20.74 -16.36 38.44
CA CYS A 568 20.28 -16.36 37.06
C CYS A 568 18.74 -16.48 36.96
N PRO A 569 18.01 -15.46 36.45
CA PRO A 569 16.55 -15.50 36.38
C PRO A 569 16.01 -16.60 35.46
N ASP A 570 16.77 -16.92 34.40
CA ASP A 570 16.38 -17.91 33.42
C ASP A 570 16.46 -19.33 34.02
N CYS A 571 17.55 -19.68 34.74
CA CYS A 571 17.64 -20.95 35.48
C CYS A 571 16.67 -21.06 36.68
N GLN A 572 16.30 -19.94 37.30
CA GLN A 572 15.27 -19.93 38.36
C GLN A 572 13.87 -20.25 37.81
N ARG A 573 13.61 -19.91 36.53
CA ARG A 573 12.40 -20.33 35.81
C ARG A 573 12.42 -21.81 35.44
N GLU A 574 13.57 -22.34 35.01
CA GLU A 574 13.74 -23.76 34.66
C GLU A 574 13.50 -24.69 35.86
N ASN A 575 14.06 -24.36 37.03
CA ASN A 575 13.83 -25.13 38.27
C ASN A 575 12.40 -25.03 38.83
N GLY A 576 11.54 -24.17 38.26
CA GLY A 576 10.20 -23.88 38.77
C GLY A 576 9.06 -24.77 38.24
N LYS A 577 9.29 -25.58 37.20
CA LYS A 577 8.29 -26.50 36.61
C LYS A 577 8.96 -27.75 36.03
N GLU A 578 8.24 -28.88 36.03
CA GLU A 578 8.65 -30.10 35.32
C GLU A 578 8.67 -29.87 33.80
N ILE A 579 9.84 -29.55 33.24
CA ILE A 579 10.11 -29.54 31.79
C ILE A 579 11.46 -30.22 31.54
N ALA A 580 11.54 -31.52 31.82
CA ALA A 580 12.76 -32.31 31.65
C ALA A 580 13.24 -32.41 30.19
N ASP A 581 12.33 -32.25 29.22
CA ASP A 581 12.56 -32.46 27.79
C ASP A 581 12.98 -31.20 27.00
N ARG A 582 13.42 -30.13 27.67
CA ARG A 582 13.96 -28.91 27.00
C ARG A 582 15.48 -28.76 27.14
N LYS A 583 16.20 -29.82 26.79
CA LYS A 583 17.52 -29.65 26.16
C LYS A 583 17.35 -29.73 24.64
N LEU A 584 17.91 -28.74 23.92
CA LEU A 584 17.94 -28.66 22.45
C LEU A 584 16.58 -28.38 21.74
N SER A 585 15.71 -27.54 22.30
CA SER A 585 14.44 -27.15 21.63
C SER A 585 14.53 -26.00 20.61
N ASP A 586 15.69 -25.36 20.44
CA ASP A 586 15.87 -24.22 19.52
C ASP A 586 15.87 -24.61 18.03
N ALA A 587 15.77 -25.91 17.72
CA ALA A 587 15.77 -26.48 16.37
C ALA A 587 14.38 -26.94 15.86
N LEU A 588 13.29 -26.62 16.57
CA LEU A 588 11.92 -26.95 16.13
C LEU A 588 11.15 -25.71 15.67
N PRO A 589 10.36 -25.79 14.57
CA PRO A 589 9.57 -24.66 14.09
C PRO A 589 8.51 -24.28 15.12
N LYS A 590 8.53 -23.02 15.58
CA LYS A 590 7.55 -22.50 16.52
C LYS A 590 6.13 -22.67 15.95
N GLN A 591 5.30 -23.45 16.64
CA GLN A 591 3.96 -23.81 16.16
C GLN A 591 3.06 -22.56 16.07
N GLN A 592 2.32 -22.42 14.96
CA GLN A 592 1.33 -21.35 14.78
C GLN A 592 0.23 -21.44 15.86
N VAL A 593 -0.26 -20.29 16.32
CA VAL A 593 -1.34 -20.23 17.32
C VAL A 593 -2.66 -20.71 16.73
N ASN A 594 -3.45 -21.47 17.51
CA ASN A 594 -4.79 -21.86 17.09
C ASN A 594 -5.76 -20.69 17.22
N TRP A 595 -5.98 -20.01 16.10
CA TRP A 595 -6.89 -18.89 15.99
C TRP A 595 -8.36 -19.25 16.22
N GLU A 596 -8.76 -20.52 16.09
CA GLU A 596 -10.13 -20.97 16.41
C GLU A 596 -10.38 -20.88 17.92
N SER A 597 -9.50 -21.46 18.73
CA SER A 597 -9.57 -21.39 20.21
C SER A 597 -9.39 -19.97 20.76
N ILE A 598 -8.58 -19.14 20.08
CA ILE A 598 -8.52 -17.70 20.37
C ILE A 598 -9.87 -17.04 20.08
N ALA A 599 -10.46 -17.28 18.91
CA ALA A 599 -11.75 -16.71 18.56
C ALA A 599 -12.87 -17.14 19.51
N GLU A 600 -12.90 -18.39 19.98
CA GLU A 600 -13.88 -18.88 20.95
C GLU A 600 -13.81 -18.16 22.30
N SER A 601 -12.61 -17.82 22.78
CA SER A 601 -12.42 -17.16 24.08
C SER A 601 -12.58 -15.64 24.07
N MET A 602 -12.63 -14.98 22.90
CA MET A 602 -12.76 -13.52 22.79
C MET A 602 -14.15 -12.97 23.13
N SER A 603 -14.19 -11.78 23.73
CA SER A 603 -15.42 -11.01 23.96
C SER A 603 -16.05 -10.52 22.65
N THR A 604 -17.35 -10.72 22.48
CA THR A 604 -18.12 -10.21 21.33
C THR A 604 -18.49 -8.72 21.48
N PRO A 605 -18.40 -7.87 20.43
CA PRO A 605 -17.87 -8.17 19.10
C PRO A 605 -16.34 -8.30 19.11
N LYS A 606 -15.84 -9.37 18.47
CA LYS A 606 -14.42 -9.73 18.42
C LYS A 606 -13.71 -8.88 17.37
N TRP A 607 -12.71 -8.09 17.74
CA TRP A 607 -11.89 -7.32 16.79
C TRP A 607 -10.45 -7.83 16.70
N LEU A 608 -9.87 -7.79 15.51
CA LEU A 608 -8.45 -8.04 15.25
C LEU A 608 -7.89 -6.92 14.36
N PHE A 609 -6.82 -6.30 14.79
CA PHE A 609 -6.12 -5.24 14.06
C PHE A 609 -4.73 -5.76 13.66
N ASP A 610 -4.53 -6.01 12.36
CA ASP A 610 -3.25 -6.51 11.85
C ASP A 610 -2.36 -5.34 11.40
N GLY A 611 -1.48 -4.89 12.31
CA GLY A 611 -0.53 -3.82 12.07
C GLY A 611 0.71 -4.22 11.24
N ARG A 612 0.80 -5.48 10.81
CA ARG A 612 1.98 -6.06 10.15
C ARG A 612 1.66 -6.83 8.86
N CYS A 613 0.39 -6.98 8.49
CA CYS A 613 -0.10 -7.68 7.29
C CYS A 613 0.36 -9.14 7.18
N ILE A 614 0.17 -9.92 8.24
CA ILE A 614 0.50 -11.36 8.31
C ILE A 614 -0.72 -12.29 8.37
N ILE A 615 -1.94 -11.74 8.40
CA ILE A 615 -3.20 -12.47 8.55
C ILE A 615 -3.99 -12.60 7.23
N ASP A 616 -4.44 -13.81 6.93
CA ASP A 616 -5.54 -14.07 6.00
C ASP A 616 -6.88 -13.68 6.65
N ILE A 617 -7.44 -12.57 6.17
CA ILE A 617 -8.75 -12.02 6.53
C ILE A 617 -9.85 -13.06 6.37
N LYS A 618 -9.85 -13.81 5.26
CA LYS A 618 -10.93 -14.72 4.83
C LYS A 618 -11.01 -15.96 5.72
N LYS A 619 -9.90 -16.37 6.35
CA LYS A 619 -9.89 -17.34 7.45
C LYS A 619 -10.49 -16.75 8.73
N MET A 620 -10.08 -15.55 9.15
CA MET A 620 -10.55 -14.94 10.40
C MET A 620 -12.04 -14.57 10.40
N THR A 621 -12.57 -14.05 9.29
CA THR A 621 -13.99 -13.67 9.19
C THR A 621 -14.92 -14.88 9.37
N LYS A 622 -14.48 -16.10 8.99
CA LYS A 622 -15.21 -17.35 9.26
C LYS A 622 -15.32 -17.68 10.75
N LEU A 623 -14.37 -17.22 11.57
CA LEU A 623 -14.36 -17.41 13.03
C LEU A 623 -15.18 -16.33 13.78
N GLY A 624 -15.87 -15.46 13.02
CA GLY A 624 -16.62 -14.33 13.57
C GLY A 624 -15.74 -13.18 14.07
N ILE A 625 -14.45 -13.17 13.72
CA ILE A 625 -13.54 -12.05 14.03
C ILE A 625 -13.70 -10.95 12.97
N ARG A 626 -13.93 -9.72 13.43
CA ARG A 626 -13.88 -8.51 12.59
C ARG A 626 -12.42 -8.09 12.45
N VAL A 627 -11.83 -8.36 11.29
CA VAL A 627 -10.45 -7.92 10.99
C VAL A 627 -10.48 -6.53 10.39
N GLU A 628 -9.83 -5.58 11.07
CA GLU A 628 -9.40 -4.30 10.50
C GLU A 628 -7.92 -4.46 10.10
N MET A 629 -7.69 -4.75 8.83
CA MET A 629 -6.45 -4.30 8.17
C MET A 629 -6.47 -2.78 8.10
N ASP A 630 -5.32 -2.11 7.96
CA ASP A 630 -5.37 -0.68 7.63
C ASP A 630 -6.01 -0.46 6.23
N ILE A 631 -5.87 -1.42 5.30
CA ILE A 631 -6.40 -1.33 3.90
C ILE A 631 -7.54 -2.34 3.65
N PHE A 632 -8.53 -1.96 2.85
CA PHE A 632 -9.82 -2.66 2.73
C PHE A 632 -10.02 -3.44 1.41
N ASP A 633 -9.55 -4.71 1.35
CA ASP A 633 -9.79 -5.69 0.26
C ASP A 633 -11.29 -5.98 0.06
N SER A 634 -11.99 -5.10 -0.65
CA SER A 634 -13.44 -5.20 -0.90
C SER A 634 -13.91 -4.57 -2.22
N ALA A 635 -13.03 -3.88 -2.97
CA ALA A 635 -13.37 -3.27 -4.25
C ALA A 635 -13.14 -4.19 -5.47
N GLY A 636 -12.14 -5.08 -5.42
CA GLY A 636 -11.63 -5.80 -6.60
C GLY A 636 -12.65 -6.72 -7.30
N VAL A 637 -13.53 -7.39 -6.55
CA VAL A 637 -14.42 -8.45 -7.07
C VAL A 637 -15.53 -7.92 -8.01
N PHE A 638 -15.79 -6.61 -8.02
CA PHE A 638 -16.86 -5.98 -8.80
C PHE A 638 -16.38 -5.16 -10.00
N SER A 639 -15.10 -4.77 -10.05
CA SER A 639 -14.57 -3.82 -11.06
C SER A 639 -14.31 -4.41 -12.47
N LEU A 640 -14.51 -5.71 -12.67
CA LEU A 640 -14.17 -6.40 -13.93
C LEU A 640 -15.34 -6.63 -14.90
N LYS A 641 -16.58 -6.32 -14.51
CA LYS A 641 -17.78 -6.94 -15.12
C LYS A 641 -18.50 -6.06 -16.16
N ASP A 642 -18.53 -4.74 -15.98
CA ASP A 642 -19.05 -3.81 -16.99
C ASP A 642 -18.07 -3.54 -18.16
N HIS A 643 -16.81 -3.99 -18.04
CA HIS A 643 -15.71 -3.68 -18.97
C HIS A 643 -16.05 -4.08 -20.41
N PHE A 644 -16.73 -5.21 -20.59
CA PHE A 644 -16.83 -5.89 -21.87
C PHE A 644 -18.11 -5.54 -22.65
N TYR A 645 -19.02 -4.78 -22.04
CA TYR A 645 -20.37 -4.56 -22.57
C TYR A 645 -20.42 -3.54 -23.74
N ARG A 646 -19.83 -2.34 -23.58
CA ARG A 646 -19.75 -1.36 -24.69
C ARG A 646 -18.68 -1.67 -25.74
N MET A 647 -18.14 -2.90 -25.72
CA MET A 647 -17.29 -3.41 -26.78
C MET A 647 -18.06 -3.49 -28.11
N ASP A 648 -19.34 -3.94 -28.11
CA ASP A 648 -20.21 -3.89 -29.28
C ASP A 648 -20.31 -2.48 -29.88
N THR A 649 -20.57 -1.45 -29.07
CA THR A 649 -20.64 -0.05 -29.53
C THR A 649 -19.35 0.41 -30.22
N GLY A 650 -18.18 -0.11 -29.80
CA GLY A 650 -16.89 0.12 -30.46
C GLY A 650 -16.61 -0.81 -31.64
N ILE A 651 -17.39 -1.87 -31.84
CA ILE A 651 -17.28 -2.82 -32.95
C ILE A 651 -18.21 -2.42 -34.10
N ILE A 652 -19.51 -2.26 -33.85
CA ILE A 652 -20.54 -2.21 -34.88
C ILE A 652 -20.36 -1.02 -35.83
N GLY A 653 -19.99 0.15 -35.32
CA GLY A 653 -19.68 1.34 -36.12
C GLY A 653 -18.55 1.06 -37.10
N PRO A 654 -17.30 0.82 -36.63
CA PRO A 654 -16.17 0.50 -37.49
C PRO A 654 -16.36 -0.69 -38.42
N VAL A 655 -17.06 -1.75 -37.98
CA VAL A 655 -17.36 -2.92 -38.82
C VAL A 655 -18.19 -2.55 -40.04
N THR A 656 -19.21 -1.70 -39.89
CA THR A 656 -20.09 -1.35 -41.02
C THR A 656 -19.39 -0.63 -42.18
N ASP A 657 -18.23 -0.03 -41.91
CA ASP A 657 -17.34 0.61 -42.89
C ASP A 657 -16.19 -0.30 -43.38
N MET A 658 -16.04 -1.53 -42.85
CA MET A 658 -14.99 -2.47 -43.29
C MET A 658 -15.26 -3.03 -44.69
N LYS A 659 -14.23 -2.99 -45.55
CA LYS A 659 -14.30 -3.40 -46.96
C LYS A 659 -14.98 -4.76 -47.18
N ASP A 660 -14.60 -5.79 -46.42
CA ASP A 660 -15.17 -7.14 -46.54
C ASP A 660 -16.62 -7.24 -46.06
N PHE A 661 -17.02 -6.45 -45.06
CA PHE A 661 -18.41 -6.39 -44.57
C PHE A 661 -19.32 -5.73 -45.62
N VAL A 662 -18.87 -4.60 -46.18
CA VAL A 662 -19.58 -3.93 -47.29
C VAL A 662 -19.66 -4.84 -48.52
N ALA A 663 -18.58 -5.56 -48.85
CA ALA A 663 -18.54 -6.48 -49.98
C ALA A 663 -19.44 -7.72 -49.79
N GLN A 664 -19.54 -8.28 -48.57
CA GLN A 664 -20.35 -9.47 -48.30
C GLN A 664 -21.85 -9.15 -48.23
N PHE A 665 -22.24 -8.00 -47.66
CA PHE A 665 -23.65 -7.71 -47.36
C PHE A 665 -24.26 -6.58 -48.20
N GLY A 666 -23.48 -5.67 -48.78
CA GLY A 666 -23.94 -4.51 -49.57
C GLY A 666 -24.74 -3.43 -48.81
N GLY A 667 -25.32 -3.78 -47.66
CA GLY A 667 -26.35 -2.98 -46.99
C GLY A 667 -25.94 -1.60 -46.50
N SER A 668 -24.67 -1.37 -46.14
CA SER A 668 -24.22 -0.06 -45.64
C SER A 668 -24.23 1.04 -46.71
N GLN A 669 -24.37 0.71 -48.00
CA GLN A 669 -24.50 1.72 -49.07
C GLN A 669 -25.80 2.55 -49.00
N SER A 670 -26.81 2.09 -48.27
CA SER A 670 -28.02 2.88 -47.99
C SER A 670 -28.01 3.39 -46.56
N ALA A 671 -28.04 4.72 -46.37
CA ALA A 671 -28.06 5.35 -45.05
C ALA A 671 -29.19 4.84 -44.13
N THR A 672 -30.32 4.43 -44.70
CA THR A 672 -31.43 3.82 -43.94
C THR A 672 -31.12 2.40 -43.46
N ILE A 673 -30.42 1.61 -44.27
CA ILE A 673 -30.03 0.23 -43.90
C ILE A 673 -28.82 0.27 -42.95
N HIS A 674 -27.85 1.17 -43.16
CA HIS A 674 -26.77 1.45 -42.21
C HIS A 674 -27.33 1.83 -40.84
N GLY A 675 -28.27 2.77 -40.80
CA GLY A 675 -29.02 3.15 -39.60
C GLY A 675 -29.76 1.99 -38.95
N LEU A 676 -30.41 1.12 -39.74
CA LEU A 676 -31.11 -0.07 -39.24
C LEU A 676 -30.17 -1.11 -38.64
N ILE A 677 -29.02 -1.39 -39.26
CA ILE A 677 -28.01 -2.33 -38.75
C ILE A 677 -27.55 -1.90 -37.36
N VAL A 678 -27.06 -0.67 -37.24
CA VAL A 678 -26.54 -0.12 -35.97
C VAL A 678 -27.64 -0.07 -34.90
N SER A 679 -28.83 0.42 -35.24
CA SER A 679 -29.90 0.64 -34.25
C SER A 679 -30.67 -0.62 -33.84
N SER A 680 -30.58 -1.73 -34.59
CA SER A 680 -31.43 -2.92 -34.40
C SER A 680 -31.36 -3.59 -33.02
N ILE A 681 -30.26 -3.42 -32.28
CA ILE A 681 -30.09 -3.88 -30.90
C ILE A 681 -30.96 -3.11 -29.88
N LEU A 682 -31.20 -1.81 -30.12
CA LEU A 682 -31.62 -0.84 -29.10
C LEU A 682 -33.11 -0.96 -28.73
N ILE A 683 -33.99 -1.39 -29.66
CA ILE A 683 -35.40 -1.66 -29.34
C ILE A 683 -35.55 -2.95 -28.50
N PRO A 684 -34.95 -4.09 -28.88
CA PRO A 684 -34.92 -5.29 -28.03
C PRO A 684 -34.33 -5.04 -26.64
N ALA A 685 -33.30 -4.21 -26.51
CA ALA A 685 -32.76 -3.77 -25.21
C ALA A 685 -33.77 -2.95 -24.40
N ALA A 686 -34.37 -1.93 -25.00
CA ALA A 686 -35.41 -1.13 -24.35
C ALA A 686 -36.57 -2.02 -23.86
N ILE A 687 -37.09 -2.91 -24.71
CA ILE A 687 -38.23 -3.79 -24.38
C ILE A 687 -37.86 -4.79 -23.28
N SER A 688 -36.74 -5.50 -23.42
CA SER A 688 -36.35 -6.54 -22.46
C SER A 688 -35.99 -5.99 -21.08
N SER A 689 -35.47 -4.76 -21.00
CA SER A 689 -35.18 -4.09 -19.72
C SER A 689 -36.41 -3.87 -18.82
N PHE A 690 -37.62 -3.77 -19.40
CA PHE A 690 -38.86 -3.69 -18.62
C PHE A 690 -39.21 -5.00 -17.90
N PHE A 691 -38.75 -6.13 -18.45
CA PHE A 691 -39.00 -7.47 -17.91
C PHE A 691 -37.82 -8.02 -17.09
N ALA A 692 -36.63 -7.42 -17.22
CA ALA A 692 -35.42 -7.76 -16.47
C ALA A 692 -35.66 -7.86 -14.95
N GLY A 693 -36.35 -6.86 -14.37
CA GLY A 693 -36.70 -6.84 -12.95
C GLY A 693 -37.49 -8.08 -12.52
N PHE A 694 -38.56 -8.43 -13.23
CA PHE A 694 -39.36 -9.63 -12.93
C PHE A 694 -38.55 -10.93 -13.03
N LEU A 695 -37.63 -11.03 -13.99
CA LEU A 695 -36.75 -12.19 -14.13
C LEU A 695 -35.76 -12.28 -12.95
N ALA A 696 -35.15 -11.16 -12.57
CA ALA A 696 -34.24 -11.06 -11.45
C ALA A 696 -34.93 -11.31 -10.10
N ASP A 697 -36.16 -10.84 -9.93
CA ASP A 697 -36.99 -11.08 -8.75
C ASP A 697 -37.32 -12.56 -8.59
N LYS A 698 -37.61 -13.27 -9.69
CA LYS A 698 -37.95 -14.69 -9.67
C LYS A 698 -36.75 -15.63 -9.48
N PHE A 699 -35.61 -15.34 -10.11
CA PHE A 699 -34.47 -16.27 -10.16
C PHE A 699 -33.25 -15.85 -9.34
N GLY A 700 -33.26 -14.64 -8.78
CA GLY A 700 -32.11 -14.06 -8.09
C GLY A 700 -31.21 -13.27 -9.06
N ARG A 701 -30.64 -12.19 -8.54
CA ARG A 701 -30.05 -11.11 -9.37
C ARG A 701 -28.77 -11.55 -10.10
N SER A 702 -27.91 -12.35 -9.47
CA SER A 702 -26.72 -12.95 -10.12
C SER A 702 -27.08 -13.87 -11.30
N LYS A 703 -28.11 -14.71 -11.14
CA LYS A 703 -28.61 -15.58 -12.21
C LYS A 703 -29.27 -14.78 -13.34
N GLY A 704 -30.01 -13.71 -13.03
CA GLY A 704 -30.56 -12.78 -14.02
C GLY A 704 -29.46 -12.14 -14.90
N ILE A 705 -28.36 -11.70 -14.29
CA ILE A 705 -27.18 -11.18 -15.01
C ILE A 705 -26.57 -12.27 -15.90
N SER A 706 -26.29 -13.46 -15.34
CA SER A 706 -25.68 -14.58 -16.08
C SER A 706 -26.53 -15.00 -17.31
N ILE A 707 -27.86 -15.06 -17.17
CA ILE A 707 -28.79 -15.36 -18.27
C ILE A 707 -28.76 -14.28 -19.36
N GLY A 708 -28.83 -13.00 -18.99
CA GLY A 708 -28.78 -11.91 -19.97
C GLY A 708 -27.45 -11.84 -20.73
N VAL A 709 -26.33 -12.01 -20.03
CA VAL A 709 -24.98 -12.07 -20.64
C VAL A 709 -24.82 -13.32 -21.53
N PHE A 710 -25.45 -14.44 -21.19
CA PHE A 710 -25.49 -15.62 -22.08
C PHE A 710 -26.24 -15.32 -23.38
N VAL A 711 -27.45 -14.77 -23.28
CA VAL A 711 -28.26 -14.40 -24.47
C VAL A 711 -27.53 -13.36 -25.34
N PHE A 712 -26.84 -12.40 -24.71
CA PHE A 712 -25.98 -11.43 -25.40
C PHE A 712 -24.89 -12.14 -26.23
N GLY A 713 -24.11 -13.03 -25.61
CA GLY A 713 -23.06 -13.79 -26.30
C GLY A 713 -23.56 -14.73 -27.40
N VAL A 714 -24.79 -15.23 -27.30
CA VAL A 714 -25.45 -15.99 -28.37
C VAL A 714 -25.80 -15.08 -29.56
N GLY A 715 -26.22 -13.83 -29.31
CA GLY A 715 -26.40 -12.81 -30.35
C GLY A 715 -25.10 -12.55 -31.13
N ALA A 716 -24.03 -12.18 -30.42
CA ALA A 716 -22.70 -11.98 -30.99
C ALA A 716 -22.19 -13.21 -31.79
N ALA A 717 -22.49 -14.43 -31.32
CA ALA A 717 -22.13 -15.65 -32.05
C ALA A 717 -22.92 -15.83 -33.36
N ILE A 718 -24.20 -15.44 -33.41
CA ILE A 718 -25.01 -15.43 -34.62
C ILE A 718 -24.49 -14.38 -35.61
N GLU A 719 -24.05 -13.22 -35.12
CA GLU A 719 -23.42 -12.17 -35.95
C GLU A 719 -22.09 -12.64 -36.55
N ALA A 720 -21.20 -13.19 -35.72
CA ALA A 720 -19.95 -13.82 -36.15
C ALA A 720 -20.17 -14.93 -37.20
N ALA A 721 -21.27 -15.68 -37.09
CA ALA A 721 -21.64 -16.73 -38.03
C ALA A 721 -22.37 -16.22 -39.29
N ALA A 722 -22.80 -14.95 -39.35
CA ALA A 722 -23.78 -14.49 -40.34
C ALA A 722 -23.35 -14.70 -41.80
N VAL A 723 -24.23 -15.33 -42.59
CA VAL A 723 -24.06 -15.53 -44.04
C VAL A 723 -24.86 -14.50 -44.84
N HIS A 724 -26.00 -14.04 -44.31
CA HIS A 724 -26.88 -13.04 -44.93
C HIS A 724 -27.21 -11.92 -43.94
N LEU A 725 -27.49 -10.72 -44.45
CA LEU A 725 -27.75 -9.53 -43.62
C LEU A 725 -28.95 -9.72 -42.66
N ALA A 726 -29.98 -10.49 -43.06
CA ALA A 726 -31.10 -10.83 -42.19
C ALA A 726 -30.67 -11.68 -40.97
N MET A 727 -29.71 -12.60 -41.14
CA MET A 727 -29.15 -13.39 -40.04
C MET A 727 -28.33 -12.50 -39.09
N PHE A 728 -27.57 -11.55 -39.63
CA PHE A 728 -26.84 -10.56 -38.84
C PHE A 728 -27.80 -9.70 -37.99
N ILE A 729 -28.88 -9.18 -38.59
CA ILE A 729 -29.91 -8.41 -37.85
C ILE A 729 -30.63 -9.27 -36.79
N VAL A 730 -30.87 -10.56 -37.06
CA VAL A 730 -31.39 -11.49 -36.03
C VAL A 730 -30.39 -11.65 -34.87
N GLY A 731 -29.09 -11.70 -35.16
CA GLY A 731 -28.02 -11.64 -34.16
C GLY A 731 -28.13 -10.40 -33.27
N ARG A 732 -28.16 -9.20 -33.87
CA ARG A 732 -28.33 -7.91 -33.15
C ARG A 732 -29.58 -7.90 -32.27
N VAL A 733 -30.68 -8.48 -32.75
CA VAL A 733 -31.95 -8.55 -32.02
C VAL A 733 -31.86 -9.49 -30.81
N VAL A 734 -31.20 -10.64 -30.94
CA VAL A 734 -30.92 -11.56 -29.82
C VAL A 734 -29.96 -10.92 -28.83
N GLU A 735 -28.89 -10.27 -29.32
CA GLU A 735 -27.92 -9.56 -28.49
C GLU A 735 -28.60 -8.50 -27.62
N GLY A 736 -29.52 -7.73 -28.21
CA GLY A 736 -30.28 -6.69 -27.51
C GLY A 736 -31.27 -7.22 -26.46
N VAL A 737 -31.84 -8.42 -26.66
CA VAL A 737 -32.60 -9.07 -25.58
C VAL A 737 -31.69 -9.44 -24.41
N GLY A 738 -30.46 -9.88 -24.69
CA GLY A 738 -29.45 -10.13 -23.65
C GLY A 738 -29.04 -8.86 -22.91
N GLU A 739 -28.75 -7.79 -23.66
CA GLU A 739 -28.39 -6.46 -23.16
C GLU A 739 -29.40 -5.96 -22.11
N GLY A 740 -30.67 -5.80 -22.48
CA GLY A 740 -31.66 -5.21 -21.58
C GLY A 740 -31.94 -6.07 -20.35
N LEU A 741 -31.88 -7.40 -20.48
CA LEU A 741 -32.02 -8.33 -19.34
C LEU A 741 -30.89 -8.18 -18.33
N PHE A 742 -29.62 -8.18 -18.77
CA PHE A 742 -28.50 -8.16 -17.82
C PHE A 742 -28.28 -6.76 -17.23
N LEU A 743 -28.31 -5.69 -18.05
CA LEU A 743 -27.96 -4.34 -17.58
C LEU A 743 -29.03 -3.79 -16.62
N GLY A 744 -30.31 -4.06 -16.90
CA GLY A 744 -31.42 -3.72 -15.99
C GLY A 744 -31.30 -4.44 -14.64
N THR A 745 -30.77 -5.67 -14.63
CA THR A 745 -30.51 -6.42 -13.40
C THR A 745 -29.27 -5.93 -12.66
N LEU A 746 -28.19 -5.58 -13.39
CA LEU A 746 -26.89 -5.23 -12.83
C LEU A 746 -26.93 -3.94 -12.01
N VAL A 747 -27.61 -2.89 -12.49
CA VAL A 747 -27.76 -1.62 -11.75
C VAL A 747 -28.50 -1.84 -10.42
N VAL A 748 -29.53 -2.68 -10.42
CA VAL A 748 -30.27 -3.05 -9.19
C VAL A 748 -29.39 -3.87 -8.25
N TYR A 749 -28.69 -4.89 -8.77
CA TYR A 749 -27.78 -5.73 -8.00
C TYR A 749 -26.71 -4.91 -7.27
N ILE A 750 -26.03 -3.99 -7.97
CA ILE A 750 -25.04 -3.08 -7.39
C ILE A 750 -25.66 -2.24 -6.27
N CYS A 751 -26.86 -1.69 -6.47
CA CYS A 751 -27.56 -0.90 -5.45
C CYS A 751 -27.91 -1.71 -4.19
N GLU A 752 -28.16 -3.01 -4.32
CA GLU A 752 -28.56 -3.89 -3.21
C GLU A 752 -27.39 -4.39 -2.37
N ILE A 753 -26.25 -4.69 -3.01
CA ILE A 753 -25.02 -5.14 -2.32
C ILE A 753 -24.20 -3.98 -1.74
N SER A 754 -24.28 -2.78 -2.33
CA SER A 754 -23.41 -1.65 -1.96
C SER A 754 -23.78 -1.05 -0.59
N PRO A 755 -22.82 -0.88 0.34
CA PRO A 755 -23.01 -0.12 1.57
C PRO A 755 -23.44 1.32 1.30
N THR A 756 -24.29 1.89 2.16
CA THR A 756 -24.91 3.21 1.95
C THR A 756 -23.89 4.34 1.80
N ARG A 757 -22.73 4.24 2.46
CA ARG A 757 -21.61 5.21 2.42
C ARG A 757 -20.92 5.32 1.05
N VAL A 758 -20.82 4.21 0.31
CA VAL A 758 -20.01 4.08 -0.93
C VAL A 758 -20.85 3.75 -2.17
N ARG A 759 -22.17 3.59 -2.00
CA ARG A 759 -23.13 3.30 -3.07
C ARG A 759 -23.06 4.28 -4.25
N GLY A 760 -22.75 5.55 -4.01
CA GLY A 760 -22.53 6.53 -5.09
C GLY A 760 -21.43 6.09 -6.06
N THR A 761 -20.24 5.83 -5.53
CA THR A 761 -19.05 5.38 -6.27
C THR A 761 -19.25 4.02 -6.94
N PHE A 762 -19.85 3.05 -6.25
CA PHE A 762 -20.15 1.75 -6.86
C PHE A 762 -21.20 1.83 -7.97
N THR A 763 -22.17 2.75 -7.88
CA THR A 763 -23.15 2.99 -8.96
C THR A 763 -22.53 3.70 -10.17
N THR A 764 -21.38 4.38 -10.02
CA THR A 764 -20.68 5.05 -11.13
C THR A 764 -19.54 4.25 -11.75
N GLY A 765 -18.98 3.25 -11.04
CA GLY A 765 -18.00 2.29 -11.57
C GLY A 765 -18.33 1.75 -12.98
N PRO A 766 -19.58 1.32 -13.27
CA PRO A 766 -20.01 0.92 -14.61
C PRO A 766 -19.68 1.91 -15.73
N GLN A 767 -19.68 3.22 -15.47
CA GLN A 767 -19.45 4.25 -16.49
C GLN A 767 -17.99 4.32 -16.97
N LEU A 768 -17.01 3.99 -16.12
CA LEU A 768 -15.59 3.90 -16.53
C LEU A 768 -15.34 2.66 -17.39
N LEU A 769 -15.96 1.56 -17.00
CA LEU A 769 -15.81 0.25 -17.62
C LEU A 769 -16.54 0.22 -18.98
N ILE A 770 -17.67 0.90 -19.09
CA ILE A 770 -18.36 1.24 -20.35
C ILE A 770 -17.44 1.99 -21.34
N THR A 771 -16.61 2.93 -20.89
CA THR A 771 -15.70 3.67 -21.79
C THR A 771 -14.41 2.89 -22.10
N LEU A 772 -13.97 1.99 -21.22
CA LEU A 772 -12.90 1.03 -21.51
C LEU A 772 -13.32 -0.02 -22.55
N GLY A 773 -14.57 -0.51 -22.47
CA GLY A 773 -15.16 -1.40 -23.47
C GLY A 773 -15.20 -0.77 -24.86
N LEU A 774 -15.58 0.50 -24.94
CA LEU A 774 -15.57 1.28 -26.18
C LEU A 774 -14.17 1.30 -26.84
N VAL A 775 -13.12 1.60 -26.05
CA VAL A 775 -11.71 1.55 -26.52
C VAL A 775 -11.36 0.14 -27.01
N THR A 776 -11.72 -0.89 -26.25
CA THR A 776 -11.43 -2.29 -26.59
C THR A 776 -12.08 -2.70 -27.92
N GLY A 777 -13.32 -2.31 -28.17
CA GLY A 777 -14.02 -2.54 -29.43
C GLY A 777 -13.32 -1.88 -30.62
N PHE A 778 -13.07 -0.57 -30.54
CA PHE A 778 -12.41 0.19 -31.61
C PHE A 778 -11.02 -0.39 -31.94
N PHE A 779 -10.19 -0.69 -30.93
CA PHE A 779 -8.84 -1.21 -31.17
C PHE A 779 -8.81 -2.68 -31.60
N THR A 780 -9.79 -3.50 -31.19
CA THR A 780 -9.99 -4.85 -31.75
C THR A 780 -10.28 -4.75 -33.25
N CYS A 781 -11.24 -3.92 -33.63
CA CYS A 781 -11.59 -3.70 -35.04
C CYS A 781 -10.46 -3.05 -35.85
N TYR A 782 -9.64 -2.19 -35.26
CA TYR A 782 -8.43 -1.65 -35.90
C TYR A 782 -7.45 -2.78 -36.22
N GLY A 783 -7.14 -3.64 -35.24
CA GLY A 783 -6.27 -4.80 -35.43
C GLY A 783 -6.79 -5.82 -36.45
N THR A 784 -8.09 -6.06 -36.50
CA THR A 784 -8.68 -7.02 -37.45
C THR A 784 -8.90 -6.45 -38.85
N SER A 785 -8.92 -5.12 -39.01
CA SER A 785 -9.13 -4.47 -40.32
C SER A 785 -8.07 -4.79 -41.38
N GLY A 786 -6.87 -5.23 -40.96
CA GLY A 786 -5.79 -5.69 -41.84
C GLY A 786 -5.84 -7.17 -42.23
N ILE A 787 -6.77 -7.95 -41.67
CA ILE A 787 -6.97 -9.37 -42.04
C ILE A 787 -7.63 -9.44 -43.40
N GLN A 788 -7.21 -10.36 -44.27
CA GLN A 788 -7.81 -10.53 -45.60
C GLN A 788 -9.07 -11.43 -45.54
N GLY A 789 -10.16 -10.98 -46.18
CA GLY A 789 -11.41 -11.72 -46.26
C GLY A 789 -12.27 -11.63 -44.99
N SER A 790 -13.41 -12.34 -44.96
CA SER A 790 -14.47 -12.13 -43.97
C SER A 790 -14.10 -12.28 -42.48
N MET A 791 -12.90 -12.79 -42.16
CA MET A 791 -12.40 -12.79 -40.78
C MET A 791 -12.09 -11.37 -40.24
N SER A 792 -11.88 -10.37 -41.11
CA SER A 792 -11.67 -8.98 -40.70
C SER A 792 -12.82 -8.42 -39.85
N TRP A 793 -14.06 -8.68 -40.27
CA TRP A 793 -15.27 -8.24 -39.58
C TRP A 793 -15.85 -9.29 -38.62
N ARG A 794 -15.62 -10.59 -38.84
CA ARG A 794 -16.12 -11.66 -37.94
C ARG A 794 -15.33 -11.74 -36.64
N THR A 795 -14.01 -11.57 -36.67
CA THR A 795 -13.15 -11.76 -35.48
C THR A 795 -13.56 -10.90 -34.28
N PRO A 796 -13.91 -9.62 -34.41
CA PRO A 796 -14.43 -8.81 -33.29
C PRO A 796 -15.65 -9.44 -32.59
N PHE A 797 -16.62 -9.97 -33.34
CA PHE A 797 -17.79 -10.64 -32.77
C PHE A 797 -17.46 -12.01 -32.17
N ILE A 798 -16.48 -12.74 -32.71
CA ILE A 798 -15.97 -13.99 -32.10
C ILE A 798 -15.35 -13.69 -30.73
N VAL A 799 -14.56 -12.61 -30.62
CA VAL A 799 -13.99 -12.15 -29.34
C VAL A 799 -15.12 -11.74 -28.38
N LEU A 800 -16.08 -10.93 -28.84
CA LEU A 800 -17.24 -10.50 -28.05
C LEU A 800 -18.03 -11.71 -27.50
N ALA A 801 -18.41 -12.66 -28.36
CA ALA A 801 -19.15 -13.86 -27.98
C ALA A 801 -18.38 -14.71 -26.96
N SER A 802 -17.09 -14.96 -27.19
CA SER A 802 -16.23 -15.74 -26.29
C SER A 802 -16.10 -15.10 -24.90
N LEU A 803 -16.01 -13.77 -24.88
CA LEU A 803 -15.87 -12.95 -23.69
C LEU A 803 -17.19 -12.91 -22.90
N SER A 804 -18.34 -12.77 -23.57
CA SER A 804 -19.66 -12.89 -22.96
C SER A 804 -19.96 -14.28 -22.42
N MET A 805 -19.60 -15.36 -23.14
CA MET A 805 -19.72 -16.74 -22.62
C MET A 805 -18.91 -16.93 -21.34
N THR A 806 -17.66 -16.44 -21.32
CA THR A 806 -16.79 -16.47 -20.14
C THR A 806 -17.38 -15.67 -18.98
N LEU A 807 -17.86 -14.44 -19.24
CA LEU A 807 -18.48 -13.57 -18.24
C LEU A 807 -19.78 -14.14 -17.69
N SER A 808 -20.60 -14.81 -18.50
CA SER A 808 -21.83 -15.48 -18.07
C SER A 808 -21.53 -16.62 -17.09
N MET A 809 -20.53 -17.46 -17.39
CA MET A 809 -20.06 -18.53 -16.51
C MET A 809 -19.49 -17.96 -15.20
N VAL A 810 -18.62 -16.95 -15.28
CA VAL A 810 -18.08 -16.28 -14.07
C VAL A 810 -19.20 -15.66 -13.23
N SER A 811 -20.22 -15.08 -13.87
CA SER A 811 -21.39 -14.50 -13.20
C SER A 811 -22.31 -15.55 -12.55
N LEU A 812 -22.31 -16.79 -13.03
CA LEU A 812 -23.10 -17.88 -12.46
C LEU A 812 -22.47 -18.45 -11.17
N PHE A 813 -21.14 -18.55 -11.13
CA PHE A 813 -20.41 -19.22 -10.05
C PHE A 813 -19.73 -18.28 -9.03
N PHE A 814 -19.44 -17.02 -9.39
CA PHE A 814 -18.65 -16.10 -8.56
C PHE A 814 -19.34 -14.76 -8.23
N LEU A 815 -20.65 -14.63 -8.48
CA LEU A 815 -21.44 -13.51 -7.94
C LEU A 815 -22.20 -13.96 -6.69
N PRO A 816 -21.96 -13.35 -5.51
CA PRO A 816 -22.77 -13.64 -4.33
C PRO A 816 -24.24 -13.27 -4.59
N PRO A 817 -25.21 -14.02 -4.03
CA PRO A 817 -26.61 -13.64 -4.11
C PRO A 817 -26.84 -12.29 -3.43
N SER A 818 -27.84 -11.53 -3.90
CA SER A 818 -28.22 -10.28 -3.23
C SER A 818 -28.77 -10.57 -1.83
N PRO A 819 -28.21 -10.02 -0.74
CA PRO A 819 -28.72 -10.25 0.61
C PRO A 819 -30.18 -9.81 0.74
N ARG A 820 -30.50 -8.63 0.20
CA ARG A 820 -31.85 -8.05 0.20
C ARG A 820 -32.86 -8.94 -0.54
N TRP A 821 -32.45 -9.59 -1.64
CA TRP A 821 -33.30 -10.56 -2.33
C TRP A 821 -33.62 -11.77 -1.45
N LEU A 822 -32.61 -12.28 -0.74
CA LEU A 822 -32.74 -13.45 0.13
C LEU A 822 -33.62 -13.16 1.35
N THR A 823 -33.48 -12.01 2.01
CA THR A 823 -34.37 -11.56 3.09
C THR A 823 -35.84 -11.51 2.62
N ILE A 824 -36.11 -10.90 1.46
CA ILE A 824 -37.46 -10.82 0.87
C ILE A 824 -38.06 -12.20 0.55
N HIS A 825 -37.22 -13.22 0.33
CA HIS A 825 -37.63 -14.60 0.07
C HIS A 825 -37.57 -15.51 1.32
N GLY A 826 -37.41 -14.95 2.53
CA GLY A 826 -37.38 -15.70 3.79
C GLY A 826 -36.13 -16.58 3.98
N ARG A 827 -35.02 -16.24 3.31
CA ARG A 827 -33.74 -16.99 3.32
C ARG A 827 -32.68 -16.27 4.16
N GLU A 828 -33.05 -15.94 5.40
CA GLU A 828 -32.28 -15.08 6.31
C GLU A 828 -30.86 -15.59 6.62
N GLY A 829 -30.66 -16.90 6.73
CA GLY A 829 -29.34 -17.51 6.91
C GLY A 829 -28.39 -17.22 5.74
N GLU A 830 -28.86 -17.41 4.50
CA GLU A 830 -28.08 -17.07 3.30
C GLU A 830 -27.92 -15.55 3.13
N ALA A 831 -28.91 -14.75 3.53
CA ALA A 831 -28.80 -13.30 3.52
C ALA A 831 -27.68 -12.82 4.48
N THR A 832 -27.57 -13.46 5.65
CA THR A 832 -26.52 -13.22 6.64
C THR A 832 -25.15 -13.62 6.12
N GLU A 833 -25.03 -14.76 5.44
CA GLU A 833 -23.80 -15.20 4.77
C GLU A 833 -23.39 -14.23 3.66
N ALA A 834 -24.34 -13.78 2.82
CA ALA A 834 -24.08 -12.80 1.77
C ALA A 834 -23.66 -11.44 2.35
N TRP A 835 -24.25 -10.98 3.45
CA TRP A 835 -23.79 -9.77 4.16
C TRP A 835 -22.39 -9.94 4.79
N ASN A 836 -22.04 -11.14 5.27
CA ASN A 836 -20.70 -11.44 5.76
C ASN A 836 -19.67 -11.39 4.62
N TYR A 837 -19.97 -12.00 3.47
CA TYR A 837 -19.13 -11.98 2.27
C TYR A 837 -18.89 -10.54 1.76
N LEU A 838 -19.90 -9.67 1.87
CA LEU A 838 -19.81 -8.25 1.48
C LEU A 838 -19.20 -7.34 2.55
N GLY A 839 -18.74 -7.87 3.69
CA GLY A 839 -18.08 -7.12 4.76
C GLY A 839 -18.98 -6.11 5.51
N VAL A 840 -20.30 -6.13 5.30
CA VAL A 840 -21.22 -5.10 5.82
C VAL A 840 -21.41 -5.27 7.33
N SER A 841 -21.25 -4.20 8.10
CA SER A 841 -21.33 -4.26 9.56
C SER A 841 -22.74 -4.55 10.05
N GLN A 842 -22.88 -5.26 11.18
CA GLN A 842 -24.19 -5.65 11.73
C GLN A 842 -25.09 -4.42 11.99
N ALA A 843 -24.54 -3.32 12.51
CA ALA A 843 -25.27 -2.07 12.76
C ALA A 843 -25.65 -1.31 11.46
N GLU A 844 -25.19 -1.75 10.29
CA GLU A 844 -25.69 -1.32 8.99
C GLU A 844 -26.72 -2.30 8.40
N ARG A 845 -26.61 -3.61 8.71
CA ARG A 845 -27.65 -4.62 8.38
C ARG A 845 -28.95 -4.29 9.09
N GLU A 846 -28.90 -4.11 10.41
CA GLU A 846 -30.05 -3.76 11.25
C GLU A 846 -30.74 -2.47 10.74
N LYS A 847 -29.96 -1.47 10.30
CA LYS A 847 -30.52 -0.25 9.66
C LYS A 847 -31.20 -0.55 8.33
N VAL A 848 -30.63 -1.42 7.51
CA VAL A 848 -31.19 -1.83 6.21
C VAL A 848 -32.42 -2.72 6.39
N GLU A 849 -32.48 -3.53 7.43
CA GLU A 849 -33.63 -4.37 7.80
C GLU A 849 -34.77 -3.51 8.36
N ILE A 850 -34.48 -2.55 9.25
CA ILE A 850 -35.45 -1.53 9.72
C ILE A 850 -35.93 -0.64 8.55
N GLU A 851 -35.07 -0.26 7.59
CA GLU A 851 -35.48 0.38 6.33
C GLU A 851 -36.46 -0.50 5.52
N LEU A 852 -36.30 -1.83 5.56
CA LEU A 852 -37.13 -2.77 4.82
C LEU A 852 -38.50 -2.96 5.50
N GLU A 853 -38.52 -3.19 6.81
CA GLU A 853 -39.75 -3.35 7.60
C GLU A 853 -40.62 -2.08 7.57
N SER A 854 -39.99 -0.90 7.70
CA SER A 854 -40.69 0.38 7.63
C SER A 854 -41.18 0.71 6.20
N ALA A 855 -40.50 0.24 5.15
CA ALA A 855 -40.97 0.35 3.78
C ALA A 855 -42.17 -0.57 3.46
N VAL A 856 -42.30 -1.71 4.14
CA VAL A 856 -43.49 -2.58 4.09
C VAL A 856 -44.65 -2.00 4.92
N SER A 857 -44.35 -1.19 5.94
CA SER A 857 -45.29 -0.73 6.96
C SER A 857 -45.77 0.72 6.77
N SER A 858 -46.19 1.11 5.56
CA SER A 858 -46.73 2.46 5.29
C SER A 858 -48.15 2.63 5.87
N PRO A 859 -48.41 3.60 6.78
CA PRO A 859 -49.68 3.69 7.50
C PRO A 859 -50.75 4.51 6.77
N GLU A 860 -51.56 3.84 5.94
CA GLU A 860 -52.90 4.31 5.56
C GLU A 860 -53.95 3.22 5.91
N GLU A 861 -55.19 3.63 6.20
CA GLU A 861 -56.31 2.78 6.66
C GLU A 861 -56.23 2.15 8.07
N VAL A 862 -55.94 2.95 9.11
CA VAL A 862 -56.50 2.73 10.47
C VAL A 862 -57.17 4.00 10.99
N HIS A 863 -58.46 4.15 10.73
CA HIS A 863 -59.34 5.08 11.44
C HIS A 863 -60.73 4.47 11.61
N GLU A 864 -61.35 4.67 12.78
CA GLU A 864 -62.73 4.27 13.13
C GLU A 864 -63.17 2.81 12.84
N LYS A 865 -62.93 1.89 13.78
CA LYS A 865 -63.92 1.54 14.83
C LYS A 865 -63.35 0.52 15.82
N GLY A 866 -63.94 0.48 17.02
CA GLY A 866 -63.38 -0.23 18.17
C GLY A 866 -64.09 -1.54 18.53
N THR A 867 -63.87 -1.95 19.79
CA THR A 867 -64.39 -3.14 20.50
C THR A 867 -63.86 -4.53 20.10
N ASN A 868 -63.77 -5.36 21.14
CA ASN A 868 -63.50 -6.79 21.21
C ASN A 868 -62.03 -7.26 21.08
N VAL A 869 -61.58 -7.83 22.20
CA VAL A 869 -60.31 -8.55 22.39
C VAL A 869 -60.50 -10.01 21.95
N THR A 870 -59.38 -10.69 21.66
CA THR A 870 -59.23 -12.14 21.43
C THR A 870 -59.56 -12.66 20.03
N ARG A 871 -58.76 -13.64 19.57
CA ARG A 871 -58.83 -14.38 18.30
C ARG A 871 -58.64 -13.58 17.00
N MET A 872 -57.38 -13.44 16.57
CA MET A 872 -56.91 -13.81 15.22
C MET A 872 -55.38 -13.83 15.20
N ALA A 873 -54.77 -14.95 15.62
CA ALA A 873 -53.31 -15.09 15.75
C ALA A 873 -52.66 -15.92 14.62
N GLU A 874 -53.41 -16.31 13.59
CA GLU A 874 -53.01 -17.39 12.66
C GLU A 874 -53.23 -17.07 11.16
N ILE A 875 -53.62 -15.84 10.78
CA ILE A 875 -53.95 -15.52 9.36
C ILE A 875 -53.33 -14.19 8.90
N GLN A 876 -52.02 -14.19 8.59
CA GLN A 876 -51.44 -13.23 7.61
C GLN A 876 -50.06 -13.60 7.02
N VAL A 877 -49.80 -14.88 6.73
CA VAL A 877 -48.54 -15.35 6.09
C VAL A 877 -48.55 -15.20 4.54
N GLN A 878 -49.46 -14.40 3.96
CA GLN A 878 -49.55 -14.19 2.50
C GLN A 878 -49.89 -12.75 2.08
N ALA A 879 -48.95 -11.83 2.29
CA ALA A 879 -48.95 -10.55 1.59
C ALA A 879 -48.49 -10.74 0.13
N LYS A 880 -49.43 -10.82 -0.82
CA LYS A 880 -49.08 -10.91 -2.26
C LYS A 880 -48.48 -9.59 -2.77
N PRO A 881 -47.42 -9.61 -3.60
CA PRO A 881 -46.80 -8.40 -4.12
C PRO A 881 -47.75 -7.67 -5.08
N ARG A 882 -48.21 -6.47 -4.69
CA ARG A 882 -49.12 -5.63 -5.49
C ARG A 882 -48.35 -4.53 -6.23
N HIS A 883 -48.08 -4.78 -7.52
CA HIS A 883 -47.94 -3.78 -8.58
C HIS A 883 -46.97 -2.58 -8.41
N ALA A 884 -45.71 -2.83 -8.01
CA ALA A 884 -44.62 -1.83 -7.97
C ALA A 884 -44.31 -1.06 -9.30
N LEU A 885 -44.97 -1.41 -10.41
CA LEU A 885 -44.94 -0.65 -11.68
C LEU A 885 -46.00 0.46 -11.75
N LEU A 886 -47.15 0.31 -11.09
CA LEU A 886 -48.21 1.33 -11.08
C LEU A 886 -47.88 2.48 -10.13
N ASP A 887 -47.13 2.20 -9.06
CA ASP A 887 -46.65 3.18 -8.09
C ASP A 887 -45.70 4.23 -8.69
N LEU A 888 -45.14 3.98 -9.88
CA LEU A 888 -44.37 4.97 -10.65
C LEU A 888 -45.22 6.17 -11.08
N PHE A 889 -46.53 5.96 -11.24
CA PHE A 889 -47.49 6.98 -11.68
C PHE A 889 -48.19 7.67 -10.50
N SER A 890 -47.86 7.29 -9.25
CA SER A 890 -48.43 7.90 -8.05
C SER A 890 -48.11 9.41 -7.97
N ARG A 891 -49.02 10.17 -7.36
CA ARG A 891 -49.05 11.65 -7.47
C ARG A 891 -47.81 12.34 -6.89
N ASP A 892 -47.18 11.71 -5.92
CA ASP A 892 -45.98 12.09 -5.17
C ASP A 892 -44.65 11.72 -5.87
N VAL A 893 -44.64 10.64 -6.68
CA VAL A 893 -43.44 10.10 -7.34
C VAL A 893 -43.30 10.59 -8.78
N ARG A 894 -44.40 10.61 -9.54
CA ARG A 894 -44.45 10.79 -11.01
C ARG A 894 -43.64 11.98 -11.57
N SER A 895 -43.49 13.06 -10.82
CA SER A 895 -42.75 14.26 -11.26
C SER A 895 -41.23 14.07 -11.27
N ARG A 896 -40.70 13.14 -10.47
CA ARG A 896 -39.27 12.81 -10.40
C ARG A 896 -38.91 11.73 -11.41
N THR A 897 -39.74 10.70 -11.50
CA THR A 897 -39.63 9.68 -12.54
C THR A 897 -39.74 10.31 -13.93
N GLY A 898 -40.71 11.21 -14.14
CA GLY A 898 -40.83 11.97 -15.39
C GLY A 898 -39.62 12.84 -15.71
N LEU A 899 -38.99 13.47 -14.71
CA LEU A 899 -37.75 14.24 -14.91
C LEU A 899 -36.56 13.33 -15.27
N ALA A 900 -36.41 12.19 -14.60
CA ALA A 900 -35.36 11.22 -14.92
C ALA A 900 -35.54 10.59 -16.32
N VAL A 901 -36.75 10.17 -16.67
CA VAL A 901 -37.12 9.67 -18.01
C VAL A 901 -36.82 10.71 -19.08
N PHE A 902 -37.21 11.97 -18.86
CA PHE A 902 -36.88 13.08 -19.76
C PHE A 902 -35.37 13.28 -19.91
N MET A 903 -34.63 13.41 -18.80
CA MET A 903 -33.19 13.66 -18.85
C MET A 903 -32.42 12.49 -19.49
N MET A 904 -32.79 11.25 -19.20
CA MET A 904 -32.16 10.05 -19.76
C MET A 904 -32.45 9.86 -21.26
N GLY A 905 -33.64 10.22 -21.74
CA GLY A 905 -33.94 10.25 -23.17
C GLY A 905 -33.22 11.40 -23.89
N MET A 906 -33.32 12.62 -23.35
CA MET A 906 -32.68 13.81 -23.93
C MET A 906 -31.16 13.74 -23.94
N GLN A 907 -30.55 12.99 -23.01
CA GLN A 907 -29.10 12.72 -23.01
C GLN A 907 -28.63 12.11 -24.34
N GLN A 908 -29.43 11.28 -25.01
CA GLN A 908 -29.09 10.73 -26.33
C GLN A 908 -29.37 11.71 -27.46
N LEU A 909 -30.43 12.51 -27.36
CA LEU A 909 -30.73 13.60 -28.29
C LEU A 909 -29.71 14.76 -28.25
N SER A 910 -28.67 14.67 -27.42
CA SER A 910 -27.43 15.47 -27.57
C SER A 910 -26.58 15.07 -28.78
N GLY A 911 -26.88 13.94 -29.44
CA GLY A 911 -26.16 13.43 -30.60
C GLY A 911 -24.96 12.53 -30.28
N ILE A 912 -24.61 12.33 -28.99
CA ILE A 912 -23.40 11.62 -28.57
C ILE A 912 -23.20 10.22 -29.17
N ASP A 913 -24.16 9.30 -28.98
CA ASP A 913 -24.01 7.94 -29.49
C ASP A 913 -24.07 7.94 -31.04
N GLY A 914 -24.75 8.92 -31.66
CA GLY A 914 -24.66 9.17 -33.10
C GLY A 914 -23.26 9.64 -33.57
N VAL A 915 -22.55 10.43 -32.77
CA VAL A 915 -21.13 10.78 -33.01
C VAL A 915 -20.22 9.57 -32.83
N LEU A 916 -20.55 8.63 -31.94
CA LEU A 916 -19.76 7.41 -31.70
C LEU A 916 -19.96 6.34 -32.78
N TYR A 917 -21.21 5.95 -33.06
CA TYR A 917 -21.51 4.91 -34.05
C TYR A 917 -21.00 5.27 -35.46
N TYR A 918 -21.06 6.56 -35.82
CA TYR A 918 -20.68 7.06 -37.15
C TYR A 918 -19.39 7.87 -37.13
N ALA A 919 -18.54 7.71 -36.11
CA ALA A 919 -17.27 8.45 -36.00
C ALA A 919 -16.41 8.38 -37.27
N PRO A 920 -16.19 7.22 -37.95
CA PRO A 920 -15.37 7.19 -39.15
C PRO A 920 -16.00 7.97 -40.31
N LEU A 921 -17.33 7.88 -40.49
CA LEU A 921 -18.07 8.67 -41.47
C LEU A 921 -17.96 10.18 -41.21
N LEU A 922 -18.07 10.62 -39.94
CA LEU A 922 -17.94 12.03 -39.57
C LEU A 922 -16.51 12.56 -39.82
N PHE A 923 -15.49 11.75 -39.55
CA PHE A 923 -14.09 12.11 -39.84
C PHE A 923 -13.78 12.11 -41.34
N GLN A 924 -14.37 11.21 -42.13
CA GLN A 924 -14.31 11.25 -43.59
C GLN A 924 -15.00 12.50 -44.15
N GLN A 925 -16.21 12.85 -43.67
CA GLN A 925 -16.93 14.07 -44.07
C GLN A 925 -16.16 15.35 -43.70
N ALA A 926 -15.43 15.35 -42.59
CA ALA A 926 -14.53 16.45 -42.24
C ALA A 926 -13.28 16.54 -43.14
N GLY A 927 -12.98 15.52 -43.96
CA GLY A 927 -11.87 15.54 -44.92
C GLY A 927 -10.65 14.69 -44.58
N LEU A 928 -10.76 13.71 -43.68
CA LEU A 928 -9.72 12.69 -43.50
C LEU A 928 -9.83 11.62 -44.60
N ALA A 929 -9.08 11.84 -45.69
CA ALA A 929 -9.26 11.13 -46.96
C ALA A 929 -8.85 9.63 -46.97
N SER A 930 -8.10 9.13 -45.98
CA SER A 930 -7.89 7.69 -45.82
C SER A 930 -8.84 7.10 -44.78
N SER A 931 -9.37 5.91 -45.08
CA SER A 931 -10.21 5.17 -44.13
C SER A 931 -9.44 4.88 -42.84
N GLU A 932 -8.17 4.49 -42.94
CA GLU A 932 -7.25 4.26 -41.81
C GLU A 932 -7.11 5.48 -40.88
N ALA A 933 -6.96 6.70 -41.42
CA ALA A 933 -6.86 7.90 -40.60
C ALA A 933 -8.19 8.24 -39.90
N SER A 934 -9.33 8.04 -40.57
CA SER A 934 -10.65 8.24 -39.97
C SER A 934 -10.98 7.17 -38.91
N PHE A 935 -10.51 5.94 -39.11
CA PHE A 935 -10.60 4.84 -38.15
C PHE A 935 -9.75 5.14 -36.91
N LEU A 936 -8.49 5.58 -37.11
CA LEU A 936 -7.58 5.95 -36.03
C LEU A 936 -8.10 7.15 -35.23
N ALA A 937 -8.65 8.18 -35.89
CA ALA A 937 -9.32 9.30 -35.22
C ALA A 937 -10.53 8.86 -34.37
N SER A 938 -11.25 7.82 -34.80
CA SER A 938 -12.34 7.22 -34.03
C SER A 938 -11.82 6.48 -32.78
N GLY A 939 -10.72 5.72 -32.91
CA GLY A 939 -10.03 5.10 -31.77
C GLY A 939 -9.46 6.12 -30.77
N VAL A 940 -8.87 7.23 -31.26
CA VAL A 940 -8.44 8.36 -30.42
C VAL A 940 -9.63 9.01 -29.71
N SER A 941 -10.80 9.10 -30.35
CA SER A 941 -12.02 9.62 -29.71
C SER A 941 -12.43 8.76 -28.50
N ALA A 942 -12.35 7.44 -28.62
CA ALA A 942 -12.60 6.53 -27.50
C ALA A 942 -11.58 6.69 -26.36
N LEU A 943 -10.28 6.82 -26.68
CA LEU A 943 -9.23 7.06 -25.68
C LEU A 943 -9.41 8.39 -24.93
N VAL A 944 -9.78 9.47 -25.65
CA VAL A 944 -10.09 10.78 -25.04
C VAL A 944 -11.28 10.67 -24.10
N ILE A 945 -12.36 9.98 -24.50
CA ILE A 945 -13.54 9.75 -23.66
C ILE A 945 -13.18 8.95 -22.41
N PHE A 946 -12.41 7.86 -22.54
CA PHE A 946 -11.97 7.05 -21.40
C PHE A 946 -11.08 7.88 -20.42
N GLY A 947 -10.03 8.52 -20.94
CA GLY A 947 -9.10 9.32 -20.14
C GLY A 947 -9.75 10.52 -19.44
N VAL A 948 -10.81 11.10 -20.02
CA VAL A 948 -11.60 12.19 -19.41
C VAL A 948 -12.67 11.67 -18.44
N THR A 949 -13.15 10.44 -18.60
CA THR A 949 -14.11 9.83 -17.66
C THR A 949 -13.49 9.63 -16.28
N ILE A 950 -12.19 9.35 -16.19
CA ILE A 950 -11.47 9.18 -14.91
C ILE A 950 -11.56 10.43 -14.00
N PRO A 951 -11.10 11.63 -14.40
CA PRO A 951 -11.25 12.84 -13.58
C PRO A 951 -12.72 13.28 -13.45
N ALA A 952 -13.58 13.00 -14.44
CA ALA A 952 -15.02 13.27 -14.33
C ALA A 952 -15.67 12.52 -13.17
N LEU A 953 -15.22 11.28 -12.90
CA LEU A 953 -15.67 10.47 -11.76
C LEU A 953 -15.09 10.97 -10.44
N ILE A 954 -13.79 11.28 -10.38
CA ILE A 954 -13.11 11.79 -9.18
C ILE A 954 -13.70 13.13 -8.72
N TRP A 955 -14.05 14.02 -9.64
CA TRP A 955 -14.65 15.32 -9.34
C TRP A 955 -16.19 15.33 -9.35
N ALA A 956 -16.84 14.19 -9.64
CA ALA A 956 -18.30 14.11 -9.80
C ALA A 956 -19.05 14.74 -8.61
N ASP A 957 -18.65 14.40 -7.38
CA ASP A 957 -19.30 14.85 -6.14
C ASP A 957 -18.81 16.24 -5.69
N GLN A 958 -17.72 16.73 -6.28
CA GLN A 958 -17.23 18.09 -6.06
C GLN A 958 -18.03 19.11 -6.89
N TRP A 959 -18.61 18.72 -8.02
CA TRP A 959 -19.40 19.61 -8.88
C TRP A 959 -20.91 19.47 -8.58
N GLY A 960 -21.65 20.58 -8.61
CA GLY A 960 -23.10 20.54 -8.42
C GLY A 960 -23.78 19.82 -9.59
N ARG A 961 -24.64 18.82 -9.34
CA ARG A 961 -25.28 18.03 -10.41
C ARG A 961 -26.10 18.94 -11.34
N ARG A 962 -26.78 19.94 -10.75
CA ARG A 962 -27.57 20.93 -11.49
C ARG A 962 -26.67 21.90 -12.27
N ALA A 963 -25.57 22.35 -11.67
CA ALA A 963 -24.61 23.23 -12.34
C ALA A 963 -23.96 22.52 -13.55
N SER A 964 -23.43 21.31 -13.35
CA SER A 964 -22.80 20.49 -14.39
C SER A 964 -23.74 20.22 -15.56
N THR A 965 -24.99 19.82 -15.29
CA THR A 965 -25.98 19.54 -16.33
C THR A 965 -26.33 20.80 -17.16
N ILE A 966 -26.47 21.96 -16.52
CA ILE A 966 -26.83 23.21 -17.22
C ILE A 966 -25.65 23.75 -18.03
N TYR A 967 -24.47 23.91 -17.42
CA TYR A 967 -23.29 24.44 -18.12
C TYR A 967 -22.80 23.49 -19.21
N GLY A 968 -22.82 22.17 -18.95
CA GLY A 968 -22.56 21.14 -19.95
C GLY A 968 -23.54 21.25 -21.13
N GLY A 969 -24.85 21.32 -20.87
CA GLY A 969 -25.86 21.43 -21.93
C GLY A 969 -25.68 22.67 -22.81
N VAL A 970 -25.32 23.82 -22.23
CA VAL A 970 -24.98 25.04 -22.99
C VAL A 970 -23.73 24.83 -23.85
N ALA A 971 -22.66 24.25 -23.29
CA ALA A 971 -21.40 24.03 -24.02
C ALA A 971 -21.50 22.97 -25.14
N LEU A 972 -22.30 21.90 -24.92
CA LEU A 972 -22.69 20.93 -25.96
C LEU A 972 -23.46 21.61 -27.10
N SER A 973 -24.36 22.53 -26.76
CA SER A 973 -25.11 23.31 -27.76
C SER A 973 -24.20 24.20 -28.60
N ILE A 974 -23.25 24.91 -27.96
CA ILE A 974 -22.27 25.77 -28.64
C ILE A 974 -21.41 24.96 -29.61
N THR A 975 -20.88 23.81 -29.20
CA THR A 975 -20.05 22.95 -30.05
C THR A 975 -20.84 22.35 -31.22
N MET A 976 -22.06 21.87 -30.99
CA MET A 976 -22.97 21.39 -32.04
C MET A 976 -23.35 22.49 -33.04
N PHE A 977 -23.74 23.69 -32.57
CA PHE A 977 -24.05 24.81 -33.48
C PHE A 977 -22.83 25.32 -34.23
N LEU A 978 -21.62 25.25 -33.66
CA LEU A 978 -20.38 25.60 -34.36
C LEU A 978 -20.10 24.63 -35.52
N ILE A 979 -20.19 23.32 -35.30
CA ILE A 979 -20.02 22.32 -36.37
C ILE A 979 -21.08 22.51 -37.46
N GLY A 980 -22.35 22.67 -37.06
CA GLY A 980 -23.46 22.94 -37.99
C GLY A 980 -23.24 24.21 -38.82
N ALA A 981 -22.78 25.31 -38.21
CA ALA A 981 -22.51 26.56 -38.91
C ALA A 981 -21.30 26.48 -39.87
N LEU A 982 -20.25 25.71 -39.53
CA LEU A 982 -19.10 25.51 -40.42
C LEU A 982 -19.48 24.70 -41.67
N TYR A 983 -20.30 23.65 -41.52
CA TYR A 983 -20.84 22.92 -42.68
C TYR A 983 -21.86 23.76 -43.48
N ALA A 984 -22.76 24.50 -42.81
CA ALA A 984 -23.77 25.33 -43.48
C ALA A 984 -23.18 26.54 -44.23
N SER A 985 -22.04 27.07 -43.78
CA SER A 985 -21.29 28.14 -44.45
C SER A 985 -20.43 27.64 -45.63
N GLY A 986 -20.38 26.33 -45.88
CA GLY A 986 -19.54 25.74 -46.92
C GLY A 986 -18.04 25.91 -46.68
N THR A 987 -17.60 26.18 -45.44
CA THR A 987 -16.18 26.45 -45.15
C THR A 987 -15.35 25.17 -44.98
N VAL A 988 -16.00 24.01 -44.80
CA VAL A 988 -15.35 22.70 -44.68
C VAL A 988 -15.13 22.10 -46.07
N HIS A 989 -13.87 22.07 -46.52
CA HIS A 989 -13.44 21.46 -47.78
C HIS A 989 -12.47 20.31 -47.51
N GLY A 990 -12.58 19.21 -48.25
CA GLY A 990 -11.81 17.98 -47.98
C GLY A 990 -10.29 18.12 -48.15
N SER A 991 -9.82 18.90 -49.14
CA SER A 991 -8.40 18.97 -49.49
C SER A 991 -7.61 20.03 -48.71
N VAL A 992 -8.11 21.27 -48.63
CA VAL A 992 -7.42 22.42 -48.00
C VAL A 992 -8.42 23.33 -47.27
N GLY A 993 -8.09 23.74 -46.04
CA GLY A 993 -8.82 24.76 -45.29
C GLY A 993 -8.71 24.59 -43.78
N ALA A 994 -8.82 25.68 -43.01
CA ALA A 994 -8.81 25.61 -41.54
C ALA A 994 -10.09 24.97 -40.96
N GLY A 995 -11.22 25.07 -41.68
CA GLY A 995 -12.53 24.58 -41.23
C GLY A 995 -12.55 23.11 -40.83
N ARG A 996 -11.84 22.23 -41.55
CA ARG A 996 -11.74 20.80 -41.19
C ARG A 996 -11.10 20.58 -39.83
N CYS A 997 -10.02 21.30 -39.54
CA CYS A 997 -9.30 21.17 -38.27
C CYS A 997 -10.17 21.67 -37.11
N VAL A 998 -10.91 22.76 -37.32
CA VAL A 998 -11.87 23.26 -36.32
C VAL A 998 -13.00 22.26 -36.08
N VAL A 999 -13.59 21.65 -37.13
CA VAL A 999 -14.63 20.62 -36.97
C VAL A 999 -14.09 19.40 -36.22
N ILE A 1000 -12.94 18.85 -36.62
CA ILE A 1000 -12.31 17.69 -35.97
C ILE A 1000 -12.04 17.96 -34.50
N VAL A 1001 -11.44 19.11 -34.17
CA VAL A 1001 -11.17 19.52 -32.78
C VAL A 1001 -12.48 19.77 -32.01
N THR A 1002 -13.51 20.31 -32.64
CA THR A 1002 -14.81 20.55 -31.99
C THR A 1002 -15.56 19.23 -31.69
N ILE A 1003 -15.40 18.19 -32.52
CA ILE A 1003 -15.92 16.84 -32.24
C ILE A 1003 -15.28 16.25 -30.98
N TYR A 1004 -13.95 16.34 -30.83
CA TYR A 1004 -13.26 15.94 -29.61
C TYR A 1004 -13.72 16.78 -28.40
N ILE A 1005 -13.79 18.11 -28.52
CA ILE A 1005 -14.22 18.99 -27.43
C ILE A 1005 -15.67 18.69 -26.99
N PHE A 1006 -16.58 18.41 -27.93
CA PHE A 1006 -17.95 17.96 -27.63
C PHE A 1006 -17.94 16.66 -26.81
N ALA A 1007 -17.16 15.66 -27.21
CA ALA A 1007 -17.04 14.39 -26.48
C ALA A 1007 -16.43 14.55 -25.07
N VAL A 1008 -15.44 15.45 -24.92
CA VAL A 1008 -14.85 15.83 -23.62
C VAL A 1008 -15.89 16.49 -22.73
N ILE A 1009 -16.60 17.52 -23.21
CA ILE A 1009 -17.65 18.23 -22.46
C ILE A 1009 -18.75 17.26 -22.02
N TYR A 1010 -19.19 16.38 -22.92
CA TYR A 1010 -20.21 15.39 -22.63
C TYR A 1010 -19.77 14.47 -21.49
N SER A 1011 -18.55 13.93 -21.58
CA SER A 1011 -18.00 12.98 -20.60
C SER A 1011 -17.82 13.62 -19.22
N LEU A 1012 -17.34 14.87 -19.17
CA LEU A 1012 -17.21 15.66 -17.94
C LEU A 1012 -18.55 16.04 -17.28
N THR A 1013 -19.65 16.06 -18.03
CA THR A 1013 -20.93 16.63 -17.55
C THR A 1013 -22.10 15.65 -17.63
N TRP A 1014 -22.67 15.47 -18.82
CA TRP A 1014 -23.91 14.69 -19.02
C TRP A 1014 -23.69 13.18 -18.88
N GLY A 1015 -22.56 12.66 -19.37
CA GLY A 1015 -22.24 11.23 -19.36
C GLY A 1015 -22.21 10.62 -17.95
N VAL A 1016 -21.66 11.35 -16.99
CA VAL A 1016 -21.61 10.98 -15.56
C VAL A 1016 -22.81 11.55 -14.80
N GLY A 1017 -23.04 12.87 -14.87
CA GLY A 1017 -23.94 13.58 -13.96
C GLY A 1017 -25.43 13.25 -14.10
N ILE A 1018 -25.92 13.01 -15.32
CA ILE A 1018 -27.36 12.74 -15.55
C ILE A 1018 -27.75 11.36 -15.02
N LYS A 1019 -26.94 10.33 -15.27
CA LYS A 1019 -27.20 8.95 -14.79
C LYS A 1019 -27.30 8.90 -13.27
N ILE A 1020 -26.35 9.51 -12.58
CA ILE A 1020 -26.36 9.60 -11.12
C ILE A 1020 -27.62 10.31 -10.62
N TYR A 1021 -27.91 11.49 -11.18
CA TYR A 1021 -29.06 12.30 -10.78
C TYR A 1021 -30.39 11.57 -10.99
N ALA A 1022 -30.53 10.84 -12.10
CA ALA A 1022 -31.72 10.05 -12.42
C ALA A 1022 -32.03 8.96 -11.38
N ALA A 1023 -31.00 8.42 -10.71
CA ALA A 1023 -31.13 7.48 -9.60
C ALA A 1023 -31.26 8.16 -8.22
N GLU A 1024 -30.50 9.24 -7.95
CA GLU A 1024 -30.53 10.00 -6.69
C GLU A 1024 -31.94 10.47 -6.31
N ILE A 1025 -32.72 10.98 -7.28
CA ILE A 1025 -34.02 11.62 -7.00
C ILE A 1025 -35.17 10.65 -6.74
N GLN A 1026 -35.01 9.35 -7.00
CA GLN A 1026 -36.10 8.38 -6.86
C GLN A 1026 -36.29 7.94 -5.40
N PRO A 1027 -37.53 7.94 -4.87
CA PRO A 1027 -37.85 7.37 -3.56
C PRO A 1027 -37.45 5.89 -3.47
N GLN A 1028 -37.07 5.42 -2.27
CA GLN A 1028 -36.59 4.05 -2.09
C GLN A 1028 -37.58 2.98 -2.63
N ARG A 1029 -38.89 3.11 -2.30
CA ARG A 1029 -39.93 2.14 -2.70
C ARG A 1029 -40.08 1.92 -4.22
N THR A 1030 -39.71 2.91 -5.04
CA THR A 1030 -39.88 2.89 -6.50
C THR A 1030 -38.57 2.95 -7.28
N ARG A 1031 -37.42 3.06 -6.60
CA ARG A 1031 -36.11 3.37 -7.22
C ARG A 1031 -35.73 2.42 -8.36
N ALA A 1032 -35.79 1.11 -8.13
CA ALA A 1032 -35.41 0.11 -9.15
C ALA A 1032 -36.27 0.24 -10.42
N SER A 1033 -37.60 0.22 -10.28
CA SER A 1033 -38.57 0.35 -11.38
C SER A 1033 -38.46 1.70 -12.10
N ALA A 1034 -38.25 2.80 -11.35
CA ALA A 1034 -38.14 4.16 -11.89
C ALA A 1034 -36.84 4.35 -12.70
N THR A 1035 -35.71 3.86 -12.18
CA THR A 1035 -34.43 3.85 -12.89
C THR A 1035 -34.49 2.95 -14.12
N SER A 1036 -35.08 1.76 -14.03
CA SER A 1036 -35.26 0.86 -15.19
C SER A 1036 -36.09 1.51 -16.31
N LEU A 1037 -37.21 2.16 -15.99
CA LEU A 1037 -38.01 2.94 -16.94
C LEU A 1037 -37.21 4.10 -17.56
N ALA A 1038 -36.34 4.77 -16.79
CA ALA A 1038 -35.50 5.84 -17.31
C ALA A 1038 -34.38 5.31 -18.25
N HIS A 1039 -33.82 4.14 -17.98
CA HIS A 1039 -32.91 3.45 -18.91
C HIS A 1039 -33.63 2.97 -20.18
N GLY A 1040 -34.85 2.43 -20.07
CA GLY A 1040 -35.72 2.12 -21.22
C GLY A 1040 -35.94 3.34 -22.12
N SER A 1041 -36.13 4.52 -21.53
CA SER A 1041 -36.21 5.80 -22.26
C SER A 1041 -34.89 6.20 -22.92
N ASN A 1042 -33.74 5.88 -22.32
CA ASN A 1042 -32.43 6.12 -22.93
C ASN A 1042 -32.23 5.27 -24.18
N TRP A 1043 -32.46 3.95 -24.11
CA TRP A 1043 -32.35 3.06 -25.28
C TRP A 1043 -33.34 3.43 -26.39
N ALA A 1044 -34.59 3.75 -26.05
CA ALA A 1044 -35.60 4.17 -27.03
C ALA A 1044 -35.22 5.50 -27.75
N ALA A 1045 -34.65 6.46 -27.02
CA ALA A 1045 -34.12 7.68 -27.62
C ALA A 1045 -32.84 7.42 -28.45
N ASN A 1046 -31.97 6.50 -27.99
CA ASN A 1046 -30.79 6.09 -28.73
C ASN A 1046 -31.15 5.43 -30.06
N PHE A 1047 -32.17 4.57 -30.10
CA PHE A 1047 -32.67 3.97 -31.34
C PHE A 1047 -33.00 5.04 -32.40
N LEU A 1048 -33.73 6.09 -32.00
CA LEU A 1048 -34.08 7.20 -32.89
C LEU A 1048 -32.83 7.94 -33.38
N VAL A 1049 -31.86 8.22 -32.51
CA VAL A 1049 -30.59 8.87 -32.87
C VAL A 1049 -29.77 8.01 -33.82
N ALA A 1050 -29.54 6.74 -33.48
CA ALA A 1050 -28.77 5.79 -34.27
C ALA A 1050 -29.37 5.56 -35.66
N LEU A 1051 -30.69 5.41 -35.77
CA LEU A 1051 -31.37 5.24 -37.06
C LEU A 1051 -31.39 6.52 -37.90
N THR A 1052 -31.66 7.69 -37.28
CA THR A 1052 -31.86 8.94 -38.04
C THR A 1052 -30.58 9.69 -38.38
N THR A 1053 -29.49 9.54 -37.61
CA THR A 1053 -28.22 10.25 -37.86
C THR A 1053 -27.69 10.09 -39.29
N PRO A 1054 -27.49 8.88 -39.86
CA PRO A 1054 -26.99 8.73 -41.22
C PRO A 1054 -28.02 9.23 -42.25
N ILE A 1055 -29.31 9.08 -41.99
CA ILE A 1055 -30.39 9.57 -42.87
C ILE A 1055 -30.39 11.11 -42.93
N LEU A 1056 -30.18 11.79 -41.80
CA LEU A 1056 -30.06 13.25 -41.74
C LEU A 1056 -28.79 13.74 -42.43
N LEU A 1057 -27.63 13.13 -42.13
CA LEU A 1057 -26.35 13.48 -42.77
C LEU A 1057 -26.36 13.26 -44.29
N SER A 1058 -27.05 12.23 -44.79
CA SER A 1058 -27.22 11.99 -46.23
C SER A 1058 -28.06 13.05 -46.95
N LYS A 1059 -28.87 13.82 -46.21
CA LYS A 1059 -29.73 14.90 -46.75
C LYS A 1059 -29.19 16.31 -46.48
N SER A 1060 -28.37 16.48 -45.45
CA SER A 1060 -27.74 17.76 -45.10
C SER A 1060 -26.51 17.52 -44.23
N SER A 1061 -25.37 18.08 -44.64
CA SER A 1061 -24.13 18.09 -43.87
C SER A 1061 -24.18 18.87 -42.56
N TYR A 1062 -25.25 19.64 -42.30
CA TYR A 1062 -25.38 20.49 -41.11
C TYR A 1062 -26.63 20.23 -40.26
N GLY A 1063 -27.71 19.69 -40.84
CA GLY A 1063 -29.02 19.60 -40.19
C GLY A 1063 -29.06 18.80 -38.89
N ALA A 1064 -28.29 17.70 -38.81
CA ALA A 1064 -28.20 16.86 -37.61
C ALA A 1064 -27.64 17.64 -36.40
N TYR A 1065 -26.57 18.43 -36.60
CA TYR A 1065 -25.94 19.19 -35.52
C TYR A 1065 -26.84 20.30 -34.98
N PHE A 1066 -27.63 20.98 -35.83
CA PHE A 1066 -28.61 21.96 -35.36
C PHE A 1066 -29.76 21.31 -34.56
N LEU A 1067 -30.20 20.11 -34.92
CA LEU A 1067 -31.18 19.35 -34.14
C LEU A 1067 -30.61 19.00 -32.76
N PHE A 1068 -29.42 18.40 -32.71
CA PHE A 1068 -28.79 17.98 -31.45
C PHE A 1068 -28.45 19.17 -30.53
N GLY A 1069 -27.90 20.27 -31.08
CA GLY A 1069 -27.69 21.50 -30.32
C GLY A 1069 -28.99 22.12 -29.79
N GLY A 1070 -30.07 22.07 -30.58
CA GLY A 1070 -31.41 22.50 -30.17
C GLY A 1070 -31.98 21.67 -29.02
N CYS A 1071 -31.83 20.35 -29.09
CA CYS A 1071 -32.19 19.43 -28.00
C CYS A 1071 -31.36 19.70 -26.74
N SER A 1072 -30.04 19.90 -26.87
CA SER A 1072 -29.15 20.20 -25.73
C SER A 1072 -29.52 21.49 -24.98
N ILE A 1073 -29.79 22.59 -25.69
CA ILE A 1073 -30.14 23.87 -25.03
C ILE A 1073 -31.55 23.83 -24.41
N LEU A 1074 -32.49 23.12 -25.03
CA LEU A 1074 -33.82 22.89 -24.48
C LEU A 1074 -33.75 22.10 -23.16
N THR A 1075 -32.92 21.06 -23.11
CA THR A 1075 -32.68 20.28 -21.88
C THR A 1075 -32.03 21.13 -20.79
N ALA A 1076 -31.04 21.96 -21.14
CA ALA A 1076 -30.42 22.90 -20.18
C ALA A 1076 -31.46 23.88 -19.59
N LEU A 1077 -32.37 24.40 -20.40
CA LEU A 1077 -33.48 25.26 -19.97
C LEU A 1077 -34.47 24.53 -19.05
N VAL A 1078 -34.88 23.31 -19.41
CA VAL A 1078 -35.76 22.47 -18.55
C VAL A 1078 -35.07 22.15 -17.23
N CYS A 1079 -33.78 21.81 -17.24
CA CYS A 1079 -33.02 21.56 -16.01
C CYS A 1079 -32.92 22.83 -15.15
N ALA A 1080 -32.66 24.00 -15.75
CA ALA A 1080 -32.62 25.27 -15.03
C ALA A 1080 -33.94 25.58 -14.29
N LEU A 1081 -35.09 25.23 -14.87
CA LEU A 1081 -36.42 25.48 -14.30
C LEU A 1081 -36.87 24.41 -13.29
N PHE A 1082 -36.62 23.11 -13.58
CA PHE A 1082 -37.26 22.00 -12.87
C PHE A 1082 -36.32 21.18 -11.97
N MET A 1083 -35.03 21.10 -12.27
CA MET A 1083 -34.04 20.32 -11.52
C MET A 1083 -33.70 21.01 -10.17
N PRO A 1084 -34.00 20.43 -8.99
CA PRO A 1084 -33.31 20.78 -7.74
C PRO A 1084 -31.85 20.32 -7.76
N GLU A 1085 -31.00 20.96 -6.96
CA GLU A 1085 -29.62 20.50 -6.70
C GLU A 1085 -29.62 19.41 -5.62
N THR A 1086 -28.87 18.33 -5.85
CA THR A 1086 -28.74 17.18 -4.94
C THR A 1086 -27.37 17.09 -4.27
N LYS A 1087 -26.34 17.80 -4.76
CA LYS A 1087 -25.00 17.79 -4.15
C LYS A 1087 -25.08 18.11 -2.65
N GLY A 1088 -24.58 17.19 -1.82
CA GLY A 1088 -24.49 17.35 -0.36
C GLY A 1088 -25.84 17.35 0.37
N ARG A 1089 -26.90 16.81 -0.23
CA ARG A 1089 -28.22 16.67 0.39
C ARG A 1089 -28.50 15.23 0.77
N SER A 1090 -29.10 15.03 1.94
CA SER A 1090 -29.67 13.75 2.34
C SER A 1090 -30.87 13.37 1.46
N LEU A 1091 -31.19 12.08 1.37
CA LEU A 1091 -32.35 11.59 0.60
C LEU A 1091 -33.66 12.27 1.05
N ASN A 1092 -33.80 12.52 2.35
CA ASN A 1092 -34.98 13.17 2.93
C ASN A 1092 -35.08 14.65 2.53
N GLU A 1093 -33.96 15.39 2.47
CA GLU A 1093 -33.94 16.77 1.95
C GLU A 1093 -34.25 16.83 0.45
N ILE A 1094 -33.76 15.86 -0.34
CA ILE A 1094 -34.10 15.73 -1.76
C ILE A 1094 -35.60 15.47 -1.90
N GLU A 1095 -36.17 14.61 -1.05
CA GLU A 1095 -37.60 14.33 -1.03
C GLU A 1095 -38.43 15.57 -0.71
N ASP A 1096 -38.02 16.34 0.30
CA ASP A 1096 -38.62 17.62 0.67
C ASP A 1096 -38.50 18.68 -0.43
N ALA A 1097 -37.37 18.74 -1.14
CA ALA A 1097 -37.14 19.68 -2.24
C ALA A 1097 -38.10 19.44 -3.43
N PHE A 1098 -38.62 18.22 -3.60
CA PHE A 1098 -39.70 17.92 -4.55
C PHE A 1098 -41.09 18.11 -3.93
N LYS A 1099 -41.34 17.71 -2.67
CA LYS A 1099 -42.63 17.95 -1.97
C LYS A 1099 -43.00 19.43 -1.94
N ARG A 1100 -42.03 20.30 -1.62
CA ARG A 1100 -42.17 21.78 -1.57
C ARG A 1100 -42.46 22.44 -2.94
N LYS A 1101 -42.51 21.69 -4.05
CA LYS A 1101 -42.93 22.21 -5.37
C LYS A 1101 -44.43 22.03 -5.67
N SER A 1102 -45.21 21.42 -4.76
CA SER A 1102 -46.68 21.43 -4.86
C SER A 1102 -47.22 22.88 -4.74
N PRO A 1103 -48.21 23.31 -5.53
CA PRO A 1103 -48.26 24.71 -5.96
C PRO A 1103 -49.01 25.67 -5.03
N ARG A 1104 -48.30 26.69 -4.52
CA ARG A 1104 -48.86 28.04 -4.29
C ARG A 1104 -47.89 29.13 -4.79
N SER A 1105 -48.46 30.06 -5.56
CA SER A 1105 -47.94 31.34 -6.07
C SER A 1105 -46.42 31.61 -6.05
N SER A 1106 -45.78 31.56 -7.22
CA SER A 1106 -44.67 32.46 -7.60
C SER A 1106 -44.54 32.47 -9.13
N SER A 1107 -44.54 33.65 -9.76
CA SER A 1107 -44.54 33.77 -11.22
C SER A 1107 -43.22 33.32 -11.85
N VAL A 1108 -43.25 32.80 -13.07
CA VAL A 1108 -42.07 32.28 -13.78
C VAL A 1108 -40.96 33.33 -13.91
N ALA A 1109 -41.33 34.60 -14.14
CA ALA A 1109 -40.42 35.73 -14.18
C ALA A 1109 -39.56 35.88 -12.91
N SER A 1110 -40.14 35.62 -11.72
CA SER A 1110 -39.42 35.70 -10.43
C SER A 1110 -38.33 34.64 -10.24
N ARG A 1111 -38.31 33.58 -11.07
CA ARG A 1111 -37.29 32.52 -11.05
C ARG A 1111 -36.11 32.79 -11.99
N MET A 1112 -36.33 33.46 -13.12
CA MET A 1112 -35.28 33.77 -14.09
C MET A 1112 -34.23 34.76 -13.57
N LEU A 1113 -34.63 35.73 -12.74
CA LEU A 1113 -33.74 36.82 -12.28
C LEU A 1113 -32.80 36.47 -11.11
N ARG A 1114 -33.00 35.34 -10.41
CA ARG A 1114 -32.24 35.02 -9.19
C ARG A 1114 -30.75 34.65 -9.36
N PRO A 1115 -30.27 34.05 -10.48
CA PRO A 1115 -28.86 33.69 -10.63
C PRO A 1115 -27.90 34.89 -10.64
N VAL A 1116 -28.33 36.04 -11.17
CA VAL A 1116 -27.47 37.21 -11.44
C VAL A 1116 -27.06 37.95 -10.15
N LEU A 1117 -27.82 37.80 -9.06
CA LEU A 1117 -27.65 38.57 -7.82
C LEU A 1117 -26.74 37.89 -6.77
N LYS A 1118 -26.11 36.75 -7.07
CA LYS A 1118 -25.21 36.03 -6.16
C LYS A 1118 -23.74 35.97 -6.62
N TRP A 1119 -23.24 37.09 -7.15
CA TRP A 1119 -21.84 37.25 -7.53
C TRP A 1119 -21.13 38.41 -6.80
N LYS A 1120 -21.55 38.67 -5.54
CA LYS A 1120 -20.89 39.54 -4.55
C LYS A 1120 -21.18 39.05 -3.11
N SER A 1121 -20.61 37.90 -2.75
CA SER A 1121 -20.44 37.40 -1.37
C SER A 1121 -19.46 36.24 -1.38
#